data_AF-A0A955V6W6-F1
#
_entry.id   AF-A0A955V6W6-F1
#
_cell.length_a   1.000
_cell.length_b   1.000
_cell.length_c   1.000
_cell.angle_alpha   90.00
_cell.angle_beta   90.00
_cell.angle_gamma   90.00
#
_symmetry.space_group_name_H-M   'P 1'
#
loop_
_entity.id
_entity.type
_entity.pdbx_description
1 polymer ?
#
loop_
_entity_poly.entity_id
_entity_poly.type
_entity_poly.pdbx_seq_one_letter_code
_entity_poly.pdbx_strand_id
1 'polypeptide(L)'
;MSVLAALATGLVILAAPPPTAAAPAPVSQWDFDGDLASSNGAEAIEARSHYLGGKPDVRFDDDTIGGAPARVAYVTKGSALGVRHGLGGNAGGVFLNAYTLVIDLKLDARAPRQWAAILQTHAQNVNDAEWAVDRELGLGGRERYGGRVEYGRWYRLALVVDPASGLVSSYIDGVLAVAAKRAVLDGRYSLEPIALLFADDDHQTTGVWVNSLQIRAEALSAAAIAALGGPTADGVPRPEAPTLAVTAPKAGARVAPGSTLTIAWTADNPQGRVEIDLLDNDKRVAELTRAPAHLGRFTWRVPLGLGASDAYQVRVYWRGARGETRALSPRFGIAASASAAGSFGENLVVNGAFDKGLNGWKIVRGAARLGPGDSGQGVAGVDRDYDVQQTIDLGARGFSDATLDAGVVMDASARLKAHEEAGKFDDHGYLRVSFRDAGGRELGSARTMPGADDHWRDRAVRTLVPPGTRALRVELIGLARRGNGNDTAADNVVVKLLASWPQAEARVTKEPLLFGPGIESAVVLWETNGAEVEHRVRWRKVGAKRWRPSLPVEATAVDATHLVLKARLAPLERDAHYEYVVESGGASTPVHTFKSAAKVAADYRVTWVADNQNGYETFRRIIGRLDDAKPDLAIFPGDIVQHGMILREWQEQWFGPLSERSFGAETPIVFARGNHDGEHVFSYAFSALPGNGSWFAFTYGRVRYIVLDTEAAPAAAPRQHRWLQRELASPASKRATFRVVVLHKPPYSNLWDRPVYDGQSWVRQQWVPLFEQKGVDLVVAGHAHGYQRFENDGVTYLVVGGGGGTLDTVKSGNWAMAKFAGVHHYAIMDVVGDELRWDVRNEDGSPLDSFVVRPRAARAVTSAAP
;
A
#
# COMPACT_ATOMS: atom_id res chain seq x y z
N MET A 1 58.24 21.70 45.51
CA MET A 1 58.57 22.32 44.20
C MET A 1 58.31 21.23 43.17
N SER A 2 57.34 21.27 42.27
CA SER A 2 56.84 22.40 41.48
C SER A 2 55.34 22.21 41.14
N VAL A 3 54.69 23.34 40.86
CA VAL A 3 53.24 23.59 40.74
C VAL A 3 52.75 23.39 39.30
N LEU A 4 51.48 23.01 39.11
CA LEU A 4 50.44 23.54 38.18
C LEU A 4 49.49 22.41 37.76
N ALA A 5 48.18 22.59 37.55
CA ALA A 5 47.15 23.53 37.99
C ALA A 5 45.81 22.88 37.56
N ALA A 6 44.75 23.17 38.29
CA ALA A 6 43.40 22.61 38.12
C ALA A 6 42.71 23.05 36.82
N LEU A 7 41.85 22.18 36.28
CA LEU A 7 40.60 22.50 35.61
C LEU A 7 39.70 21.26 35.68
N ALA A 8 38.91 21.15 36.76
CA ALA A 8 37.84 20.17 36.89
C ALA A 8 36.51 20.87 36.61
N THR A 9 35.95 20.67 35.42
CA THR A 9 34.58 21.04 35.09
C THR A 9 33.63 20.01 35.69
N GLY A 10 32.73 20.46 36.57
CA GLY A 10 31.71 19.64 37.21
C GLY A 10 30.74 19.06 36.19
N LEU A 11 30.71 17.74 36.08
CA LEU A 11 29.64 17.00 35.41
C LEU A 11 28.51 16.82 36.43
N VAL A 12 27.46 17.64 36.33
CA VAL A 12 26.19 17.36 37.00
C VAL A 12 25.58 16.14 36.29
N ILE A 13 25.79 14.96 36.87
CA ILE A 13 25.02 13.77 36.50
C ILE A 13 23.61 14.01 37.03
N LEU A 14 22.72 14.51 36.17
CA LEU A 14 21.29 14.34 36.35
C LEU A 14 21.04 12.83 36.26
N ALA A 15 20.91 12.18 37.41
CA ALA A 15 20.38 10.83 37.48
C ALA A 15 19.04 10.84 36.73
N ALA A 16 18.96 10.07 35.64
CA ALA A 16 17.69 9.82 35.00
C ALA A 16 16.73 9.28 36.06
N PRO A 17 15.48 9.76 36.12
CA PRO A 17 14.48 9.16 37.00
C PRO A 17 14.43 7.65 36.70
N PRO A 18 14.22 6.79 37.71
CA PRO A 18 14.08 5.36 37.47
C PRO A 18 13.02 5.14 36.38
N PRO A 19 13.19 4.13 35.50
CA PRO A 19 12.19 3.83 34.49
C PRO A 19 10.87 3.60 35.21
N THR A 20 9.91 4.50 34.97
CA THR A 20 8.50 4.27 35.30
C THR A 20 8.12 2.91 34.75
N ALA A 21 7.52 2.05 35.59
CA ALA A 21 6.99 0.76 35.17
C ALA A 21 6.22 0.96 33.86
N ALA A 22 6.56 0.18 32.82
CA ALA A 22 5.92 0.31 31.52
C ALA A 22 4.40 0.23 31.70
N ALA A 23 3.67 1.17 31.08
CA ALA A 23 2.22 1.15 31.10
C ALA A 23 1.74 -0.22 30.56
N PRO A 24 0.71 -0.83 31.19
CA PRO A 24 0.20 -2.12 30.75
C PRO A 24 -0.25 -2.06 29.28
N ALA A 25 0.07 -3.11 28.53
CA ALA A 25 -0.22 -3.15 27.09
C ALA A 25 -1.74 -3.12 26.84
N PRO A 26 -2.20 -2.40 25.80
CA PRO A 26 -3.63 -2.33 25.48
C PRO A 26 -4.21 -3.69 25.08
N VAL A 27 -5.49 -3.89 25.43
CA VAL A 27 -6.23 -5.16 25.26
C VAL A 27 -7.58 -4.92 24.59
N SER A 28 -7.99 -5.84 23.72
CA SER A 28 -9.35 -5.94 23.16
C SER A 28 -9.96 -7.30 23.48
N GLN A 29 -11.21 -7.35 23.93
CA GLN A 29 -11.85 -8.59 24.40
C GLN A 29 -13.34 -8.71 24.00
N TRP A 30 -13.76 -9.96 23.76
CA TRP A 30 -15.12 -10.38 23.46
C TRP A 30 -15.44 -11.69 24.21
N ASP A 31 -16.64 -11.79 24.77
CA ASP A 31 -17.02 -12.90 25.66
C ASP A 31 -18.24 -13.70 25.17
N PHE A 32 -18.73 -13.40 23.96
CA PHE A 32 -19.77 -14.16 23.25
C PHE A 32 -21.03 -14.50 24.09
N ASP A 33 -21.39 -13.63 25.03
CA ASP A 33 -22.52 -13.77 25.94
C ASP A 33 -23.84 -13.36 25.26
N GLY A 34 -24.16 -14.04 24.16
CA GLY A 34 -25.39 -13.83 23.37
C GLY A 34 -25.27 -12.83 22.23
N ASP A 35 -24.14 -12.12 22.09
CA ASP A 35 -23.86 -11.22 20.97
C ASP A 35 -22.37 -11.18 20.57
N LEU A 36 -22.06 -10.36 19.56
CA LEU A 36 -20.70 -10.13 19.04
C LEU A 36 -20.09 -8.81 19.54
N ALA A 37 -20.70 -8.15 20.53
CA ALA A 37 -20.19 -6.89 21.07
C ALA A 37 -18.90 -7.12 21.89
N SER A 38 -18.03 -6.11 21.93
CA SER A 38 -16.85 -6.19 22.80
C SER A 38 -17.24 -6.00 24.26
N SER A 39 -16.47 -6.64 25.15
CA SER A 39 -16.67 -6.48 26.58
C SER A 39 -15.93 -5.29 27.18
N ASN A 40 -14.94 -4.75 26.45
CA ASN A 40 -14.01 -3.74 26.96
C ASN A 40 -13.87 -2.48 26.08
N GLY A 41 -14.87 -2.20 25.24
CA GLY A 41 -14.93 -0.96 24.45
C GLY A 41 -14.16 -1.02 23.11
N ALA A 42 -13.77 -2.22 22.67
CA ALA A 42 -13.35 -2.47 21.29
C ALA A 42 -14.55 -2.48 20.32
N GLU A 43 -14.30 -2.59 19.01
CA GLU A 43 -15.39 -2.68 18.03
C GLU A 43 -16.08 -4.06 18.09
N ALA A 44 -17.37 -4.10 17.71
CA ALA A 44 -18.09 -5.37 17.61
C ALA A 44 -17.49 -6.25 16.49
N ILE A 45 -17.50 -7.56 16.69
CA ILE A 45 -17.05 -8.51 15.67
C ILE A 45 -18.07 -8.55 14.52
N GLU A 46 -17.56 -8.59 13.29
CA GLU A 46 -18.36 -8.75 12.08
C GLU A 46 -18.41 -10.23 11.67
N ALA A 47 -19.60 -10.80 11.52
CA ALA A 47 -19.74 -12.14 10.93
C ALA A 47 -19.59 -12.07 9.40
N ARG A 48 -18.80 -12.98 8.81
CA ARG A 48 -18.47 -12.98 7.37
C ARG A 48 -18.67 -14.35 6.73
N SER A 49 -19.00 -14.38 5.44
CA SER A 49 -19.11 -15.62 4.65
C SER A 49 -17.84 -15.84 3.83
N HIS A 50 -17.36 -17.08 3.76
CA HIS A 50 -16.30 -17.49 2.82
C HIS A 50 -16.77 -17.48 1.38
N TYR A 51 -18.04 -17.82 1.16
CA TYR A 51 -18.61 -17.88 -0.18
C TYR A 51 -18.99 -16.48 -0.63
N LEU A 52 -18.53 -16.08 -1.81
CA LEU A 52 -18.92 -14.84 -2.44
C LEU A 52 -20.45 -14.77 -2.57
N GLY A 53 -21.07 -13.74 -1.99
CA GLY A 53 -22.53 -13.58 -1.94
C GLY A 53 -23.26 -14.50 -0.95
N GLY A 54 -22.54 -15.37 -0.23
CA GLY A 54 -23.08 -16.18 0.86
C GLY A 54 -23.39 -15.37 2.11
N LYS A 55 -24.28 -15.89 2.95
CA LYS A 55 -24.62 -15.29 4.25
C LYS A 55 -23.83 -15.99 5.36
N PRO A 56 -23.18 -15.24 6.28
CA PRO A 56 -22.60 -15.83 7.47
C PRO A 56 -23.67 -16.45 8.36
N ASP A 57 -23.31 -17.50 9.09
CA ASP A 57 -24.15 -18.16 10.08
C ASP A 57 -23.37 -18.36 11.39
N VAL A 58 -23.73 -17.52 12.36
CA VAL A 58 -23.23 -17.52 13.74
C VAL A 58 -24.45 -17.58 14.66
N ARG A 59 -24.48 -18.57 15.56
CA ARG A 59 -25.56 -18.76 16.56
C ARG A 59 -25.00 -18.75 17.97
N PHE A 60 -25.85 -18.52 18.96
CA PHE A 60 -25.49 -18.52 20.37
C PHE A 60 -26.28 -19.58 21.13
N ASP A 61 -25.60 -20.42 21.90
CA ASP A 61 -26.21 -21.49 22.69
C ASP A 61 -25.50 -21.63 24.05
N ASP A 62 -26.06 -22.48 24.91
CA ASP A 62 -25.47 -22.83 26.20
C ASP A 62 -24.62 -24.10 26.08
N ASP A 63 -23.49 -24.13 26.77
CA ASP A 63 -22.61 -25.29 26.88
C ASP A 63 -21.95 -25.36 28.27
N THR A 64 -21.26 -26.45 28.57
CA THR A 64 -20.54 -26.62 29.85
C THR A 64 -19.04 -26.52 29.67
N ILE A 65 -18.40 -25.59 30.39
CA ILE A 65 -16.95 -25.39 30.41
C ILE A 65 -16.47 -25.55 31.85
N GLY A 66 -15.55 -26.50 32.09
CA GLY A 66 -15.03 -26.76 33.44
C GLY A 66 -16.10 -27.17 34.47
N GLY A 67 -17.25 -27.68 34.02
CA GLY A 67 -18.37 -28.07 34.87
C GLY A 67 -19.39 -26.97 35.18
N ALA A 68 -19.18 -25.75 34.68
CA ALA A 68 -20.12 -24.63 34.82
C ALA A 68 -20.78 -24.26 33.47
N PRO A 69 -22.05 -23.81 33.48
CA PRO A 69 -22.73 -23.38 32.25
C PRO A 69 -22.15 -22.06 31.73
N ALA A 70 -22.03 -21.93 30.41
CA ALA A 70 -21.57 -20.74 29.72
C ALA A 70 -22.38 -20.51 28.44
N ARG A 71 -22.66 -19.24 28.12
CA ARG A 71 -23.16 -18.86 26.81
C ARG A 71 -21.99 -18.80 25.83
N VAL A 72 -22.14 -19.37 24.65
CA VAL A 72 -21.08 -19.51 23.66
C VAL A 72 -21.59 -19.26 22.25
N ALA A 73 -20.72 -18.77 21.37
CA ALA A 73 -21.00 -18.67 19.95
C ALA A 73 -20.63 -19.96 19.23
N TYR A 74 -21.40 -20.34 18.22
CA TYR A 74 -21.06 -21.36 17.25
C TYR A 74 -20.94 -20.74 15.86
N VAL A 75 -19.74 -20.82 15.31
CA VAL A 75 -19.41 -20.38 13.94
C VAL A 75 -19.47 -21.61 13.05
N THR A 76 -20.39 -21.57 12.08
CA THR A 76 -20.54 -22.68 11.11
C THR A 76 -19.36 -22.74 10.14
N LYS A 77 -19.07 -23.94 9.62
CA LYS A 77 -18.16 -24.10 8.48
C LYS A 77 -18.69 -23.27 7.30
N GLY A 78 -17.85 -22.43 6.71
CA GLY A 78 -18.27 -21.47 5.67
C GLY A 78 -18.48 -20.04 6.19
N SER A 79 -18.43 -19.85 7.52
CA SER A 79 -18.48 -18.54 8.17
C SER A 79 -17.17 -18.23 8.89
N ALA A 80 -16.85 -16.94 9.00
CA ALA A 80 -15.70 -16.41 9.71
C ALA A 80 -16.09 -15.24 10.62
N LEU A 81 -15.20 -14.90 11.56
CA LEU A 81 -15.32 -13.70 12.39
C LEU A 81 -14.26 -12.67 11.97
N GLY A 82 -14.72 -11.53 11.46
CA GLY A 82 -13.89 -10.36 11.20
C GLY A 82 -13.68 -9.54 12.47
N VAL A 83 -12.48 -9.62 13.02
CA VAL A 83 -12.10 -8.99 14.29
C VAL A 83 -11.31 -7.71 13.99
N ARG A 84 -11.96 -6.55 14.11
CA ARG A 84 -11.25 -5.26 14.11
C ARG A 84 -10.65 -4.99 15.48
N HIS A 85 -9.38 -5.36 15.66
CA HIS A 85 -8.75 -5.37 16.97
C HIS A 85 -8.51 -3.97 17.56
N GLY A 86 -8.28 -2.94 16.73
CA GLY A 86 -8.20 -1.53 17.17
C GLY A 86 -6.96 -1.17 18.01
N LEU A 87 -5.98 -2.06 18.10
CA LEU A 87 -4.77 -1.88 18.92
C LEU A 87 -3.65 -1.11 18.20
N GLY A 88 -3.79 -0.87 16.89
CA GLY A 88 -2.79 -0.19 16.07
C GLY A 88 -1.50 -1.00 15.88
N GLY A 89 -0.53 -0.39 15.19
CA GLY A 89 0.77 -1.00 14.98
C GLY A 89 1.73 -0.81 16.16
N ASN A 90 2.65 -1.75 16.34
CA ASN A 90 3.66 -1.69 17.40
C ASN A 90 5.02 -2.29 16.95
N ALA A 91 5.99 -2.31 17.87
CA ALA A 91 7.34 -2.82 17.66
C ALA A 91 8.12 -2.20 16.48
N GLY A 92 7.70 -1.02 16.01
CA GLY A 92 8.31 -0.31 14.89
C GLY A 92 7.68 -0.62 13.52
N GLY A 93 6.68 -1.50 13.45
CA GLY A 93 5.90 -1.75 12.23
C GLY A 93 4.54 -1.05 12.21
N VAL A 94 3.92 -1.05 11.03
CA VAL A 94 2.61 -0.48 10.70
C VAL A 94 1.47 -1.32 11.27
N PHE A 95 1.64 -2.64 11.30
CA PHE A 95 0.67 -3.60 11.83
C PHE A 95 0.97 -3.97 13.28
N LEU A 96 0.04 -4.70 13.91
CA LEU A 96 0.28 -5.19 15.25
C LEU A 96 1.25 -6.39 15.16
N ASN A 97 2.48 -6.16 15.56
CA ASN A 97 3.62 -7.06 15.36
C ASN A 97 3.96 -7.87 16.60
N ALA A 98 3.96 -7.24 17.78
CA ALA A 98 4.11 -7.91 19.05
C ALA A 98 2.72 -8.10 19.68
N TYR A 99 2.20 -9.32 19.71
CA TYR A 99 0.88 -9.58 20.26
C TYR A 99 0.70 -10.99 20.80
N THR A 100 -0.37 -11.13 21.60
CA THR A 100 -0.87 -12.42 22.06
C THR A 100 -2.37 -12.47 21.82
N LEU A 101 -2.83 -13.43 21.01
CA LEU A 101 -4.23 -13.78 20.86
C LEU A 101 -4.53 -14.96 21.77
N VAL A 102 -5.49 -14.81 22.69
CA VAL A 102 -5.99 -15.85 23.56
C VAL A 102 -7.44 -16.15 23.18
N ILE A 103 -7.77 -17.41 22.93
CA ILE A 103 -9.10 -17.83 22.54
C ILE A 103 -9.50 -19.11 23.26
N ASP A 104 -10.70 -19.09 23.85
CA ASP A 104 -11.34 -20.29 24.39
C ASP A 104 -12.26 -20.85 23.32
N LEU A 105 -11.90 -22.03 22.79
CA LEU A 105 -12.63 -22.67 21.69
C LEU A 105 -12.81 -24.18 21.86
N LYS A 106 -13.78 -24.73 21.13
CA LYS A 106 -14.02 -26.15 20.97
C LYS A 106 -14.37 -26.47 19.51
N LEU A 107 -13.60 -27.36 18.87
CA LEU A 107 -13.90 -27.83 17.51
C LEU A 107 -15.13 -28.75 17.51
N ASP A 108 -16.02 -28.64 16.51
CA ASP A 108 -17.28 -29.41 16.49
C ASP A 108 -17.07 -30.91 16.33
N ALA A 109 -17.38 -31.69 17.37
CA ALA A 109 -17.28 -33.16 17.39
C ALA A 109 -18.00 -33.89 16.24
N ARG A 110 -18.96 -33.24 15.57
CA ARG A 110 -19.69 -33.78 14.42
C ARG A 110 -18.95 -33.62 13.09
N ALA A 111 -17.94 -32.75 13.04
CA ALA A 111 -17.18 -32.50 11.83
C ALA A 111 -16.15 -33.62 11.57
N PRO A 112 -15.86 -33.94 10.30
CA PRO A 112 -14.78 -34.87 9.98
C PRO A 112 -13.44 -34.28 10.43
N ARG A 113 -12.46 -35.14 10.72
CA ARG A 113 -11.07 -34.70 10.93
C ARG A 113 -10.51 -34.13 9.64
N GLN A 114 -10.18 -32.85 9.67
CA GLN A 114 -9.67 -32.07 8.54
C GLN A 114 -8.88 -30.88 9.10
N TRP A 115 -8.30 -30.08 8.23
CA TRP A 115 -7.72 -28.79 8.63
C TRP A 115 -8.79 -27.87 9.22
N ALA A 116 -8.42 -27.17 10.29
CA ALA A 116 -9.26 -26.19 10.96
C ALA A 116 -8.48 -24.89 11.16
N ALA A 117 -8.60 -23.97 10.19
CA ALA A 117 -8.07 -22.63 10.32
C ALA A 117 -8.57 -21.95 11.61
N ILE A 118 -7.66 -21.28 12.32
CA ILE A 118 -7.92 -20.57 13.57
C ILE A 118 -7.76 -19.07 13.34
N LEU A 119 -6.64 -18.63 12.77
CA LEU A 119 -6.31 -17.22 12.57
C LEU A 119 -5.73 -17.01 11.17
N GLN A 120 -6.37 -16.11 10.43
CA GLN A 120 -5.92 -15.53 9.19
C GLN A 120 -5.70 -14.03 9.45
N THR A 121 -4.45 -13.59 9.33
CA THR A 121 -4.05 -12.21 9.58
C THR A 121 -4.45 -11.26 8.44
N HIS A 122 -4.80 -11.80 7.26
CA HIS A 122 -5.19 -11.06 6.08
C HIS A 122 -6.69 -10.79 6.00
N ALA A 123 -7.11 -9.53 5.95
CA ALA A 123 -8.52 -9.14 6.02
C ALA A 123 -9.38 -9.60 4.81
N GLN A 124 -8.74 -9.87 3.66
CA GLN A 124 -9.40 -10.28 2.42
C GLN A 124 -9.46 -11.80 2.18
N ASN A 125 -8.85 -12.63 3.04
CA ASN A 125 -8.88 -14.10 2.89
C ASN A 125 -8.37 -14.59 1.51
N VAL A 126 -7.19 -14.13 1.10
CA VAL A 126 -6.60 -14.33 -0.25
C VAL A 126 -5.35 -15.22 -0.23
N ASN A 127 -5.02 -15.75 0.94
CA ASN A 127 -3.88 -16.61 1.21
C ASN A 127 -4.22 -17.58 2.36
N ASP A 128 -3.34 -18.56 2.63
CA ASP A 128 -3.62 -19.54 3.69
C ASP A 128 -3.58 -18.92 5.09
N ALA A 129 -4.35 -19.50 6.01
CA ALA A 129 -4.35 -19.15 7.42
C ALA A 129 -2.95 -19.24 8.05
N GLU A 130 -2.59 -18.27 8.88
CA GLU A 130 -1.33 -18.28 9.63
C GLU A 130 -1.30 -19.34 10.73
N TRP A 131 -2.47 -19.63 11.31
CA TRP A 131 -2.64 -20.73 12.26
C TRP A 131 -3.82 -21.61 11.92
N ALA A 132 -3.59 -22.91 12.04
CA ALA A 132 -4.60 -23.94 11.95
C ALA A 132 -4.33 -25.07 12.95
N VAL A 133 -5.35 -25.89 13.18
CA VAL A 133 -5.18 -27.26 13.68
C VAL A 133 -5.09 -28.19 12.46
N ASP A 134 -4.04 -29.00 12.41
CA ASP A 134 -3.79 -29.93 11.31
C ASP A 134 -4.62 -31.22 11.41
N ARG A 135 -4.45 -32.10 10.42
CA ARG A 135 -5.15 -33.40 10.37
C ARG A 135 -4.72 -34.36 11.48
N GLU A 136 -3.56 -34.14 12.08
CA GLU A 136 -3.02 -34.91 13.22
C GLU A 136 -3.40 -34.30 14.58
N LEU A 137 -4.20 -33.23 14.56
CA LEU A 137 -4.69 -32.47 15.71
C LEU A 137 -3.63 -31.57 16.37
N GLY A 138 -2.50 -31.31 15.71
CA GLY A 138 -1.48 -30.36 16.18
C GLY A 138 -1.87 -28.91 15.87
N LEU A 139 -1.56 -27.99 16.78
CA LEU A 139 -1.75 -26.54 16.59
C LEU A 139 -0.45 -25.92 16.06
N GLY A 140 -0.56 -25.08 15.04
CA GLY A 140 0.61 -24.43 14.43
C GLY A 140 0.31 -23.79 13.09
N GLY A 141 1.35 -23.62 12.26
CA GLY A 141 1.24 -23.02 10.94
C GLY A 141 2.48 -23.28 10.09
N ARG A 142 2.40 -23.09 8.76
CA ARG A 142 3.51 -23.26 7.79
C ARG A 142 4.29 -24.56 8.06
N GLU A 143 3.61 -25.71 8.01
CA GLU A 143 4.21 -27.05 8.16
C GLU A 143 4.84 -27.38 9.53
N ARG A 144 4.63 -26.55 10.55
CA ARG A 144 5.12 -26.83 11.92
C ARG A 144 3.98 -26.81 12.92
N TYR A 145 3.62 -28.00 13.39
CA TYR A 145 2.49 -28.25 14.28
C TYR A 145 2.95 -29.02 15.52
N GLY A 146 2.30 -28.79 16.65
CA GLY A 146 2.62 -29.46 17.91
C GLY A 146 1.46 -29.43 18.89
N GLY A 147 1.61 -30.16 20.00
CA GLY A 147 0.52 -30.37 20.95
C GLY A 147 -0.63 -31.17 20.37
N ARG A 148 -1.81 -31.10 21.01
CA ARG A 148 -3.01 -31.84 20.58
C ARG A 148 -4.30 -31.12 20.96
N VAL A 149 -5.13 -30.79 19.96
CA VAL A 149 -6.45 -30.14 20.11
C VAL A 149 -7.54 -31.10 19.63
N GLU A 150 -8.20 -31.77 20.56
CA GLU A 150 -9.25 -32.75 20.23
C GLU A 150 -10.62 -32.11 19.95
N TYR A 151 -11.35 -32.69 19.01
CA TYR A 151 -12.71 -32.30 18.70
C TYR A 151 -13.64 -32.62 19.88
N GLY A 152 -14.60 -31.73 20.16
CA GLY A 152 -15.57 -31.89 21.24
C GLY A 152 -15.06 -31.52 22.64
N ARG A 153 -13.82 -31.04 22.78
CA ARG A 153 -13.26 -30.56 24.05
C ARG A 153 -12.91 -29.07 23.98
N TRP A 154 -13.15 -28.35 25.08
CA TRP A 154 -12.74 -26.96 25.25
C TRP A 154 -11.24 -26.86 25.52
N TYR A 155 -10.58 -25.93 24.84
CA TYR A 155 -9.18 -25.56 25.03
C TYR A 155 -9.04 -24.04 25.09
N ARG A 156 -8.05 -23.57 25.86
CA ARG A 156 -7.54 -22.20 25.80
C ARG A 156 -6.30 -22.19 24.94
N LEU A 157 -6.39 -21.59 23.76
CA LEU A 157 -5.25 -21.43 22.87
C LEU A 157 -4.64 -20.05 23.09
N ALA A 158 -3.31 -19.96 23.11
CA ALA A 158 -2.60 -18.69 23.03
C ALA A 158 -1.62 -18.69 21.85
N LEU A 159 -1.79 -17.73 20.94
CA LEU A 159 -0.95 -17.51 19.76
C LEU A 159 -0.13 -16.24 19.99
N VAL A 160 1.19 -16.35 19.98
CA VAL A 160 2.11 -15.28 20.37
C VAL A 160 3.03 -14.95 19.21
N VAL A 161 3.14 -13.67 18.88
CA VAL A 161 4.13 -13.14 17.94
C VAL A 161 5.05 -12.19 18.71
N ASP A 162 6.34 -12.52 18.71
CA ASP A 162 7.40 -11.74 19.34
C ASP A 162 8.47 -11.37 18.30
N PRO A 163 8.38 -10.18 17.68
CA PRO A 163 9.36 -9.73 16.70
C PRO A 163 10.74 -9.48 17.31
N ALA A 164 10.86 -9.27 18.63
CA ALA A 164 12.15 -9.03 19.27
C ALA A 164 13.01 -10.30 19.33
N SER A 165 12.39 -11.47 19.56
CA SER A 165 13.07 -12.77 19.48
C SER A 165 12.94 -13.43 18.09
N GLY A 166 12.10 -12.87 17.22
CA GLY A 166 11.73 -13.43 15.92
C GLY A 166 10.77 -14.62 16.03
N LEU A 167 10.21 -14.90 17.22
CA LEU A 167 9.42 -16.09 17.48
C LEU A 167 7.92 -15.91 17.21
N VAL A 168 7.34 -16.96 16.67
CA VAL A 168 5.91 -17.20 16.56
C VAL A 168 5.63 -18.49 17.33
N SER A 169 4.79 -18.43 18.37
CA SER A 169 4.58 -19.53 19.31
C SER A 169 3.10 -19.84 19.54
N SER A 170 2.78 -21.11 19.71
CA SER A 170 1.44 -21.60 20.04
C SER A 170 1.45 -22.30 21.39
N TYR A 171 0.42 -22.08 22.20
CA TYR A 171 0.22 -22.71 23.49
C TYR A 171 -1.19 -23.30 23.58
N ILE A 172 -1.32 -24.42 24.30
CA ILE A 172 -2.58 -25.11 24.58
C ILE A 172 -2.69 -25.26 26.10
N ASP A 173 -3.75 -24.72 26.69
CA ASP A 173 -4.03 -24.76 28.14
C ASP A 173 -2.82 -24.32 28.99
N GLY A 174 -2.11 -23.29 28.54
CA GLY A 174 -0.93 -22.75 29.22
C GLY A 174 0.41 -23.44 28.89
N VAL A 175 0.40 -24.54 28.13
CA VAL A 175 1.60 -25.33 27.78
C VAL A 175 2.05 -25.04 26.36
N LEU A 176 3.36 -24.84 26.15
CA LEU A 176 3.93 -24.61 24.82
C LEU A 176 3.68 -25.82 23.91
N ALA A 177 3.05 -25.59 22.76
CA ALA A 177 2.81 -26.60 21.74
C ALA A 177 3.91 -26.58 20.66
N VAL A 178 4.20 -25.41 20.10
CA VAL A 178 5.22 -25.22 19.05
C VAL A 178 5.71 -23.76 19.02
N ALA A 179 6.96 -23.54 18.61
CA ALA A 179 7.52 -22.20 18.39
C ALA A 179 8.49 -22.18 17.22
N ALA A 180 8.41 -21.19 16.31
CA ALA A 180 9.25 -21.06 15.12
C ALA A 180 9.78 -19.64 14.93
N LYS A 181 10.98 -19.49 14.35
CA LYS A 181 11.54 -18.18 14.00
C LYS A 181 10.94 -17.67 12.69
N ARG A 182 9.85 -16.92 12.78
CA ARG A 182 9.04 -16.44 11.65
C ARG A 182 8.48 -15.03 11.83
N ALA A 183 8.64 -14.43 13.02
CA ALA A 183 8.14 -13.09 13.26
C ALA A 183 9.08 -12.10 12.58
N VAL A 184 8.53 -11.38 11.60
CA VAL A 184 9.17 -10.26 10.91
C VAL A 184 8.19 -9.09 11.01
N LEU A 185 8.72 -7.88 11.17
CA LEU A 185 7.89 -6.69 11.21
C LEU A 185 7.08 -6.55 9.93
N ASP A 186 5.78 -6.30 10.08
CA ASP A 186 4.76 -6.22 9.04
C ASP A 186 4.81 -7.41 8.07
N GLY A 187 5.19 -8.58 8.59
CA GLY A 187 5.26 -9.82 7.84
C GLY A 187 3.95 -10.58 7.87
N ARG A 188 4.00 -11.83 7.37
CA ARG A 188 2.84 -12.73 7.30
C ARG A 188 2.11 -12.92 8.64
N TYR A 189 2.81 -12.83 9.77
CA TYR A 189 2.23 -13.08 11.10
C TYR A 189 1.72 -11.82 11.82
N SER A 190 1.92 -10.63 11.25
CA SER A 190 1.48 -9.36 11.83
C SER A 190 -0.02 -9.17 11.60
N LEU A 191 -0.76 -8.69 12.60
CA LEU A 191 -2.21 -8.49 12.46
C LEU A 191 -2.51 -7.17 11.73
N GLU A 192 -3.15 -7.30 10.57
CA GLU A 192 -3.83 -6.19 9.90
C GLU A 192 -4.93 -5.60 10.81
N PRO A 193 -5.44 -4.38 10.51
CA PRO A 193 -6.53 -3.78 11.29
C PRO A 193 -7.74 -4.70 11.49
N ILE A 194 -7.98 -5.63 10.55
CA ILE A 194 -8.97 -6.69 10.67
C ILE A 194 -8.26 -8.04 10.53
N ALA A 195 -8.35 -8.87 11.56
CA ALA A 195 -7.98 -10.28 11.48
C ALA A 195 -9.23 -11.13 11.25
N LEU A 196 -9.09 -12.26 10.56
CA LEU A 196 -10.16 -13.21 10.36
C LEU A 196 -9.93 -14.44 11.23
N LEU A 197 -10.92 -14.80 12.04
CA LEU A 197 -10.94 -16.09 12.71
C LEU A 197 -11.75 -17.09 11.91
N PHE A 198 -11.26 -18.33 11.90
CA PHE A 198 -11.88 -19.46 11.22
C PHE A 198 -11.99 -19.30 9.70
N ALA A 199 -11.01 -18.63 9.10
CA ALA A 199 -10.98 -18.30 7.69
C ALA A 199 -9.78 -18.91 6.97
N ASP A 200 -10.02 -19.38 5.74
CA ASP A 200 -8.97 -19.82 4.82
C ASP A 200 -9.40 -19.58 3.36
N ASP A 201 -8.46 -19.27 2.47
CA ASP A 201 -8.75 -18.95 1.06
C ASP A 201 -9.16 -20.19 0.26
N ASP A 202 -8.64 -21.36 0.63
CA ASP A 202 -8.97 -22.66 0.03
C ASP A 202 -10.01 -23.47 0.83
N HIS A 203 -10.63 -22.84 1.82
CA HIS A 203 -11.72 -23.37 2.64
C HIS A 203 -11.34 -24.54 3.57
N GLN A 204 -10.09 -24.59 4.03
CA GLN A 204 -9.62 -25.49 5.09
C GLN A 204 -10.14 -25.10 6.50
N THR A 205 -11.47 -25.09 6.65
CA THR A 205 -12.18 -24.65 7.87
C THR A 205 -13.12 -25.73 8.44
N THR A 206 -13.52 -25.60 9.71
CA THR A 206 -14.48 -26.47 10.40
C THR A 206 -15.47 -25.65 11.24
N GLY A 207 -16.50 -26.29 11.79
CA GLY A 207 -17.40 -25.65 12.75
C GLY A 207 -16.72 -25.47 14.11
N VAL A 208 -16.80 -24.28 14.68
CA VAL A 208 -16.08 -23.94 15.93
C VAL A 208 -17.02 -23.28 16.93
N TRP A 209 -16.95 -23.76 18.17
CA TRP A 209 -17.56 -23.12 19.33
C TRP A 209 -16.55 -22.18 19.99
N VAL A 210 -16.99 -20.99 20.39
CA VAL A 210 -16.12 -19.95 20.98
C VAL A 210 -16.80 -19.38 22.22
N ASN A 211 -16.07 -19.32 23.32
CA ASN A 211 -16.55 -18.72 24.56
C ASN A 211 -15.96 -17.32 24.78
N SER A 212 -14.67 -17.13 24.54
CA SER A 212 -14.05 -15.83 24.72
C SER A 212 -12.83 -15.65 23.82
N LEU A 213 -12.54 -14.39 23.48
CA LEU A 213 -11.42 -13.96 22.66
C LEU A 213 -10.80 -12.72 23.28
N GLN A 214 -9.47 -12.71 23.42
CA GLN A 214 -8.70 -11.57 23.87
C GLN A 214 -7.47 -11.37 22.99
N ILE A 215 -7.21 -10.14 22.55
CA ILE A 215 -5.99 -9.77 21.84
C ILE A 215 -5.26 -8.73 22.70
N ARG A 216 -3.98 -8.97 22.98
CA ARG A 216 -3.10 -8.07 23.72
C ARG A 216 -2.02 -7.53 22.80
N ALA A 217 -1.72 -6.25 22.89
CA ALA A 217 -0.65 -5.60 22.14
C ALA A 217 0.75 -5.84 22.73
N GLU A 218 0.99 -7.07 23.21
CA GLU A 218 2.25 -7.53 23.77
C GLU A 218 2.44 -9.03 23.51
N ALA A 219 3.70 -9.46 23.42
CA ALA A 219 4.05 -10.87 23.46
C ALA A 219 4.14 -11.33 24.92
N LEU A 220 3.15 -12.11 25.39
CA LEU A 220 3.16 -12.66 26.74
C LEU A 220 4.28 -13.70 26.89
N SER A 221 4.91 -13.68 28.06
CA SER A 221 5.87 -14.72 28.44
C SER A 221 5.18 -16.07 28.63
N ALA A 222 5.92 -17.17 28.45
CA ALA A 222 5.42 -18.52 28.71
C ALA A 222 4.87 -18.67 30.14
N ALA A 223 5.48 -18.00 31.14
CA ALA A 223 4.99 -18.02 32.51
C ALA A 223 3.64 -17.29 32.67
N ALA A 224 3.46 -16.15 32.00
CA ALA A 224 2.18 -15.43 32.00
C ALA A 224 1.07 -16.25 31.32
N ILE A 225 1.41 -16.96 30.24
CA ILE A 225 0.46 -17.84 29.53
C ILE A 225 0.12 -19.06 30.38
N ALA A 226 1.09 -19.68 31.05
CA ALA A 226 0.86 -20.77 31.99
C ALA A 226 -0.08 -20.37 33.13
N ALA A 227 0.03 -19.13 33.63
CA ALA A 227 -0.85 -18.59 34.66
C ALA A 227 -2.30 -18.38 34.20
N LEU A 228 -2.57 -18.28 32.88
CA LEU A 228 -3.93 -18.22 32.36
C LEU A 228 -4.66 -19.57 32.44
N GLY A 229 -3.93 -20.69 32.52
CA GLY A 229 -4.52 -22.03 32.62
C GLY A 229 -5.39 -22.43 31.41
N GLY A 230 -6.32 -23.36 31.65
CA GLY A 230 -7.31 -23.80 30.68
C GLY A 230 -8.59 -22.93 30.66
N PRO A 231 -9.56 -23.29 29.79
CA PRO A 231 -10.80 -22.53 29.64
C PRO A 231 -11.75 -22.72 30.83
N THR A 232 -12.51 -21.68 31.16
CA THR A 232 -13.53 -21.65 32.22
C THR A 232 -14.81 -21.03 31.69
N ALA A 233 -15.95 -21.23 32.37
CA ALA A 233 -17.22 -20.61 31.97
C ALA A 233 -17.17 -19.07 31.94
N ASP A 234 -16.35 -18.45 32.79
CA ASP A 234 -16.12 -16.99 32.82
C ASP A 234 -15.23 -16.49 31.66
N GLY A 235 -14.67 -17.39 30.84
CA GLY A 235 -13.76 -17.08 29.74
C GLY A 235 -12.39 -16.57 30.18
N VAL A 236 -11.70 -15.86 29.26
CA VAL A 236 -10.41 -15.23 29.53
C VAL A 236 -10.59 -14.07 30.52
N PRO A 237 -9.76 -13.95 31.57
CA PRO A 237 -9.88 -12.88 32.56
C PRO A 237 -9.90 -11.47 31.93
N ARG A 238 -10.91 -10.68 32.32
CA ARG A 238 -11.08 -9.29 31.86
C ARG A 238 -10.06 -8.35 32.53
N PRO A 239 -9.48 -7.40 31.79
CA PRO A 239 -8.65 -6.37 32.38
C PRO A 239 -9.50 -5.32 33.14
N GLU A 240 -8.93 -4.67 34.16
CA GLU A 240 -9.60 -3.61 34.95
C GLU A 240 -9.89 -2.35 34.13
N ALA A 241 -11.09 -1.76 34.29
CA ALA A 241 -11.51 -0.58 33.56
C ALA A 241 -10.49 0.58 33.65
N PRO A 242 -10.30 1.36 32.57
CA PRO A 242 -9.30 2.41 32.55
C PRO A 242 -9.67 3.54 33.51
N THR A 243 -8.70 4.03 34.29
CA THR A 243 -8.79 5.38 34.90
C THR A 243 -8.38 6.41 33.85
N LEU A 244 -8.92 7.63 33.90
CA LEU A 244 -8.60 8.69 32.93
C LEU A 244 -8.29 10.00 33.64
N ALA A 245 -7.30 10.75 33.13
CA ALA A 245 -7.08 12.14 33.53
C ALA A 245 -6.66 12.99 32.31
N VAL A 246 -7.34 14.10 32.05
CA VAL A 246 -6.98 15.01 30.94
C VAL A 246 -5.87 15.94 31.39
N THR A 247 -4.74 15.93 30.68
CA THR A 247 -3.52 16.69 30.99
C THR A 247 -3.33 17.93 30.10
N ALA A 248 -4.03 17.99 28.96
CA ALA A 248 -4.12 19.18 28.10
C ALA A 248 -5.50 19.25 27.41
N PRO A 249 -6.09 20.45 27.23
CA PRO A 249 -5.52 21.78 27.47
C PRO A 249 -5.40 22.18 28.95
N LYS A 250 -4.46 23.09 29.26
CA LYS A 250 -4.26 23.65 30.61
C LYS A 250 -5.24 24.80 30.89
N ALA A 251 -5.51 25.06 32.18
CA ALA A 251 -6.37 26.16 32.60
C ALA A 251 -5.91 27.50 32.02
N GLY A 252 -6.86 28.28 31.47
CA GLY A 252 -6.59 29.60 30.92
C GLY A 252 -5.84 29.61 29.58
N ALA A 253 -5.61 28.45 28.96
CA ALA A 253 -5.08 28.39 27.60
C ALA A 253 -6.02 29.15 26.65
N ARG A 254 -5.44 29.93 25.73
CA ARG A 254 -6.20 30.67 24.71
C ARG A 254 -5.73 30.26 23.33
N VAL A 255 -6.64 29.75 22.52
CA VAL A 255 -6.33 29.11 21.25
C VAL A 255 -6.97 29.90 20.13
N ALA A 256 -6.19 30.21 19.09
CA ALA A 256 -6.70 30.90 17.92
C ALA A 256 -7.45 29.93 17.01
N PRO A 257 -8.58 30.33 16.41
CA PRO A 257 -9.19 29.58 15.32
C PRO A 257 -8.17 29.34 14.19
N GLY A 258 -8.20 28.15 13.59
CA GLY A 258 -7.23 27.69 12.58
C GLY A 258 -5.91 27.16 13.14
N SER A 259 -5.63 27.33 14.43
CA SER A 259 -4.44 26.77 15.08
C SER A 259 -4.67 25.33 15.55
N THR A 260 -3.57 24.66 15.88
CA THR A 260 -3.58 23.26 16.33
C THR A 260 -3.41 23.20 17.85
N LEU A 261 -4.34 22.54 18.54
CA LEU A 261 -4.33 22.25 19.96
C LEU A 261 -4.10 20.75 20.19
N THR A 262 -3.12 20.40 21.02
CA THR A 262 -3.00 19.02 21.50
C THR A 262 -3.92 18.81 22.71
N ILE A 263 -4.80 17.83 22.59
CA ILE A 263 -5.57 17.25 23.69
C ILE A 263 -4.76 16.05 24.19
N ALA A 264 -4.50 15.99 25.49
CA ALA A 264 -3.71 14.91 26.07
C ALA A 264 -4.40 14.35 27.32
N TRP A 265 -4.25 13.05 27.55
CA TRP A 265 -4.74 12.35 28.73
C TRP A 265 -3.77 11.27 29.17
N THR A 266 -3.84 10.89 30.43
CA THR A 266 -3.26 9.65 30.94
C THR A 266 -4.37 8.64 31.14
N ALA A 267 -4.05 7.37 30.93
CA ALA A 267 -4.94 6.26 31.22
C ALA A 267 -4.15 5.15 31.93
N ASP A 268 -4.56 4.75 33.12
CA ASP A 268 -4.08 3.50 33.71
C ASP A 268 -4.94 2.37 33.15
N ASN A 269 -4.33 1.26 32.73
CA ASN A 269 -5.00 0.15 32.04
C ASN A 269 -5.78 0.59 30.79
N PRO A 270 -5.13 1.19 29.76
CA PRO A 270 -5.86 1.67 28.58
C PRO A 270 -6.52 0.52 27.80
N GLN A 271 -7.85 0.58 27.68
CA GLN A 271 -8.65 -0.41 26.94
C GLN A 271 -9.44 0.24 25.82
N GLY A 272 -9.58 -0.44 24.68
CA GLY A 272 -10.44 -0.02 23.58
C GLY A 272 -10.21 1.43 23.15
N ARG A 273 -11.32 2.15 22.93
CA ARG A 273 -11.32 3.57 22.52
C ARG A 273 -11.88 4.49 23.60
N VAL A 274 -11.34 5.70 23.66
CA VAL A 274 -11.96 6.86 24.33
C VAL A 274 -12.71 7.70 23.30
N GLU A 275 -13.85 8.23 23.71
CA GLU A 275 -14.57 9.28 23.01
C GLU A 275 -14.10 10.63 23.56
N ILE A 276 -13.83 11.59 22.66
CA ILE A 276 -13.37 12.93 23.01
C ILE A 276 -14.43 13.92 22.55
N ASP A 277 -15.05 14.62 23.48
CA ASP A 277 -16.04 15.66 23.22
C ASP A 277 -15.50 17.05 23.55
N LEU A 278 -15.98 18.05 22.82
CA LEU A 278 -15.87 19.45 23.19
C LEU A 278 -17.18 19.89 23.83
N LEU A 279 -17.05 20.51 25.01
CA LEU A 279 -18.13 21.12 25.75
C LEU A 279 -17.95 22.64 25.75
N ASP A 280 -19.05 23.39 25.70
CA ASP A 280 -19.09 24.83 26.02
C ASP A 280 -20.15 25.03 27.11
N ASN A 281 -19.76 25.63 28.23
CA ASN A 281 -20.63 25.76 29.41
C ASN A 281 -21.32 24.43 29.78
N ASP A 282 -20.53 23.36 29.87
CA ASP A 282 -20.94 21.99 30.22
C ASP A 282 -21.88 21.30 29.22
N LYS A 283 -22.25 21.97 28.12
CA LYS A 283 -23.05 21.40 27.03
C LYS A 283 -22.15 20.89 25.92
N ARG A 284 -22.40 19.67 25.46
CA ARG A 284 -21.69 19.10 24.31
C ARG A 284 -21.98 19.93 23.07
N VAL A 285 -20.93 20.52 22.50
CA VAL A 285 -21.00 21.27 21.23
C VAL A 285 -20.54 20.43 20.05
N ALA A 286 -19.62 19.47 20.26
CA ALA A 286 -19.12 18.60 19.22
C ALA A 286 -18.55 17.29 19.79
N GLU A 287 -18.67 16.21 19.01
CA GLU A 287 -17.76 15.06 19.10
C GLU A 287 -16.47 15.45 18.38
N LEU A 288 -15.32 15.41 19.04
CA LEU A 288 -14.04 15.67 18.40
C LEU A 288 -13.51 14.44 17.68
N THR A 289 -13.50 13.27 18.35
CA THR A 289 -13.04 12.01 17.77
C THR A 289 -13.33 10.81 18.69
N ARG A 290 -13.04 9.60 18.18
CA ARG A 290 -12.82 8.38 18.97
C ARG A 290 -11.39 7.90 18.78
N ALA A 291 -10.58 7.94 19.82
CA ALA A 291 -9.16 7.58 19.76
C ALA A 291 -8.89 6.33 20.60
N PRO A 292 -7.96 5.44 20.21
CA PRO A 292 -7.51 4.37 21.10
C PRO A 292 -7.03 4.93 22.44
N ALA A 293 -7.50 4.34 23.55
CA ALA A 293 -7.25 4.87 24.89
C ALA A 293 -5.75 4.99 25.21
N HIS A 294 -4.93 4.10 24.66
CA HIS A 294 -3.49 4.03 24.90
C HIS A 294 -2.68 5.14 24.21
N LEU A 295 -3.23 5.86 23.23
CA LEU A 295 -2.48 6.92 22.54
C LEU A 295 -2.16 8.10 23.47
N GLY A 296 -3.00 8.35 24.49
CA GLY A 296 -2.81 9.42 25.48
C GLY A 296 -2.82 10.84 24.89
N ARG A 297 -3.03 11.00 23.58
CA ARG A 297 -3.02 12.28 22.90
C ARG A 297 -3.82 12.26 21.62
N PHE A 298 -4.28 13.44 21.25
CA PHE A 298 -5.01 13.71 20.03
C PHE A 298 -4.77 15.17 19.62
N THR A 299 -4.49 15.38 18.33
CA THR A 299 -4.19 16.70 17.80
C THR A 299 -5.42 17.28 17.13
N TRP A 300 -5.99 18.32 17.74
CA TRP A 300 -7.19 18.97 17.27
C TRP A 300 -6.86 20.30 16.58
N ARG A 301 -7.27 20.45 15.31
CA ARG A 301 -7.21 21.75 14.63
C ARG A 301 -8.50 22.52 14.89
N VAL A 302 -8.40 23.66 15.57
CA VAL A 302 -9.57 24.47 15.95
C VAL A 302 -10.18 25.09 14.70
N PRO A 303 -11.48 24.93 14.42
CA PRO A 303 -12.07 25.50 13.23
C PRO A 303 -12.25 27.00 13.32
N LEU A 304 -12.21 27.65 12.16
CA LEU A 304 -12.50 29.08 12.01
C LEU A 304 -13.93 29.46 12.38
N GLY A 305 -14.90 28.53 12.28
CA GLY A 305 -16.31 28.79 12.59
C GLY A 305 -16.70 28.52 14.05
N LEU A 306 -15.78 28.04 14.89
CA LEU A 306 -16.08 27.78 16.30
C LEU A 306 -16.30 29.11 17.03
N GLY A 307 -17.41 29.24 17.74
CA GLY A 307 -17.77 30.47 18.46
C GLY A 307 -16.70 30.88 19.47
N ALA A 308 -16.53 32.19 19.67
CA ALA A 308 -15.66 32.67 20.74
C ALA A 308 -16.30 32.36 22.10
N SER A 309 -15.55 31.67 22.98
CA SER A 309 -15.95 31.40 24.36
C SER A 309 -14.69 31.12 25.18
N ASP A 310 -14.71 31.52 26.46
CA ASP A 310 -13.67 31.17 27.45
C ASP A 310 -14.10 29.98 28.34
N ALA A 311 -15.23 29.32 28.00
CA ALA A 311 -15.83 28.23 28.77
C ALA A 311 -15.72 26.86 28.12
N TYR A 312 -14.85 26.69 27.12
CA TYR A 312 -14.64 25.40 26.47
C TYR A 312 -13.95 24.40 27.41
N GLN A 313 -14.37 23.15 27.37
CA GLN A 313 -13.72 22.02 28.04
C GLN A 313 -13.67 20.81 27.11
N VAL A 314 -12.63 20.00 27.28
CA VAL A 314 -12.55 18.69 26.63
C VAL A 314 -13.01 17.64 27.63
N ARG A 315 -13.92 16.77 27.21
CA ARG A 315 -14.30 15.56 27.94
C ARG A 315 -13.73 14.34 27.23
N VAL A 316 -12.85 13.61 27.90
CA VAL A 316 -12.37 12.30 27.45
C VAL A 316 -13.09 11.25 28.28
N TYR A 317 -13.76 10.29 27.64
CA TYR A 317 -14.45 9.22 28.36
C TYR A 317 -14.37 7.88 27.64
N TRP A 318 -14.34 6.81 28.41
CA TRP A 318 -14.32 5.42 27.97
C TRP A 318 -15.62 4.74 28.40
N ARG A 319 -16.15 3.85 27.55
CA ARG A 319 -17.36 3.06 27.84
C ARG A 319 -17.10 1.59 27.53
N GLY A 320 -17.33 0.72 28.50
CA GLY A 320 -17.33 -0.74 28.36
C GLY A 320 -18.68 -1.36 28.73
N ALA A 321 -18.80 -2.69 28.58
CA ALA A 321 -20.06 -3.41 28.76
C ALA A 321 -20.66 -3.30 30.19
N ARG A 322 -19.86 -2.94 31.21
CA ARG A 322 -20.30 -2.84 32.61
C ARG A 322 -19.96 -1.51 33.30
N GLY A 323 -19.54 -0.47 32.57
CA GLY A 323 -19.19 0.81 33.19
C GLY A 323 -18.67 1.89 32.23
N GLU A 324 -18.52 3.10 32.76
CA GLU A 324 -17.98 4.27 32.06
C GLU A 324 -16.99 5.00 32.98
N THR A 325 -15.86 5.43 32.45
CA THR A 325 -14.91 6.35 33.11
C THR A 325 -14.77 7.62 32.29
N ARG A 326 -14.68 8.78 32.95
CA ARG A 326 -14.59 10.09 32.28
C ARG A 326 -13.66 11.03 33.00
N ALA A 327 -13.04 11.92 32.24
CA ALA A 327 -12.21 13.01 32.74
C ALA A 327 -12.47 14.29 31.94
N LEU A 328 -12.34 15.44 32.61
CA LEU A 328 -12.52 16.76 32.00
C LEU A 328 -11.21 17.53 32.04
N SER A 329 -10.93 18.30 30.98
CA SER A 329 -9.93 19.35 31.06
C SER A 329 -10.44 20.52 31.93
N PRO A 330 -9.54 21.35 32.45
CA PRO A 330 -9.88 22.71 32.84
C PRO A 330 -10.53 23.50 31.69
N ARG A 331 -11.19 24.61 32.03
CA ARG A 331 -11.72 25.56 31.02
C ARG A 331 -10.60 26.26 30.27
N PHE A 332 -10.79 26.42 28.96
CA PHE A 332 -9.90 27.13 28.05
C PHE A 332 -10.71 27.99 27.06
N GLY A 333 -10.04 28.96 26.44
CA GLY A 333 -10.68 29.92 25.54
C GLY A 333 -10.34 29.74 24.07
N ILE A 334 -11.33 29.99 23.21
CA ILE A 334 -11.19 30.15 21.77
C ILE A 334 -11.42 31.62 21.41
N ALA A 335 -10.47 32.22 20.70
CA ALA A 335 -10.59 33.61 20.26
C ALA A 335 -11.63 33.78 19.13
N ALA A 336 -12.17 34.99 18.96
CA ALA A 336 -13.05 35.30 17.82
C ALA A 336 -12.32 35.13 16.49
N SER A 337 -12.98 34.53 15.50
CA SER A 337 -12.44 34.43 14.14
C SER A 337 -12.78 35.68 13.32
N ALA A 338 -11.92 35.99 12.35
CA ALA A 338 -12.33 36.82 11.23
C ALA A 338 -13.35 36.02 10.41
N SER A 339 -14.51 36.63 10.15
CA SER A 339 -15.71 36.04 9.53
C SER A 339 -15.41 34.93 8.49
N ALA A 340 -15.86 33.71 8.78
CA ALA A 340 -15.92 32.64 7.79
C ALA A 340 -17.07 32.92 6.80
N ALA A 341 -16.80 33.72 5.76
CA ALA A 341 -17.66 33.75 4.58
C ALA A 341 -17.35 32.50 3.74
N GLY A 342 -18.39 31.70 3.43
CA GLY A 342 -18.34 30.46 2.65
C GLY A 342 -19.25 29.36 3.22
N SER A 343 -20.13 28.77 2.41
CA SER A 343 -21.01 27.65 2.80
C SER A 343 -20.26 26.30 2.70
N PHE A 344 -19.52 25.95 3.75
CA PHE A 344 -18.89 24.63 3.84
C PHE A 344 -19.91 23.49 3.74
N GLY A 345 -19.52 22.37 3.12
CA GLY A 345 -20.35 21.17 2.97
C GLY A 345 -21.29 21.16 1.76
N GLU A 346 -21.48 22.30 1.08
CA GLU A 346 -22.26 22.36 -0.17
C GLU A 346 -21.49 21.76 -1.35
N ASN A 347 -22.20 21.10 -2.26
CA ASN A 347 -21.61 20.64 -3.51
C ASN A 347 -21.32 21.85 -4.41
N LEU A 348 -20.04 22.06 -4.73
CA LEU A 348 -19.58 23.15 -5.56
C LEU A 348 -19.75 22.85 -7.06
N VAL A 349 -19.88 21.58 -7.43
CA VAL A 349 -20.05 21.17 -8.83
C VAL A 349 -21.45 21.55 -9.32
N VAL A 350 -21.50 22.23 -10.46
CA VAL A 350 -22.74 22.48 -11.20
C VAL A 350 -23.08 21.25 -12.04
N ASN A 351 -24.31 20.75 -11.92
CA ASN A 351 -24.83 19.65 -12.75
C ASN A 351 -23.93 18.40 -12.72
N GLY A 352 -23.51 17.98 -11.53
CA GLY A 352 -22.66 16.79 -11.34
C GLY A 352 -23.35 15.45 -11.64
N ALA A 353 -24.69 15.42 -11.63
CA ALA A 353 -25.52 14.27 -12.02
C ALA A 353 -25.86 14.24 -13.52
N PHE A 354 -25.35 15.20 -14.31
CA PHE A 354 -25.53 15.29 -15.77
C PHE A 354 -26.97 15.28 -16.31
N ASP A 355 -28.01 15.38 -15.47
CA ASP A 355 -29.43 15.42 -15.89
C ASP A 355 -29.76 16.62 -16.81
N LYS A 356 -28.93 17.67 -16.79
CA LYS A 356 -29.02 18.83 -17.70
C LYS A 356 -27.97 18.76 -18.82
N GLY A 357 -27.57 17.56 -19.20
CA GLY A 357 -26.51 17.30 -20.18
C GLY A 357 -25.15 17.81 -19.70
N LEU A 358 -24.37 18.43 -20.59
CA LEU A 358 -23.04 18.99 -20.28
C LEU A 358 -23.09 20.44 -19.78
N ASN A 359 -24.24 20.95 -19.32
CA ASN A 359 -24.30 22.31 -18.80
C ASN A 359 -23.29 22.50 -17.64
N GLY A 360 -22.41 23.49 -17.76
CA GLY A 360 -21.32 23.75 -16.81
C GLY A 360 -20.06 22.91 -17.03
N TRP A 361 -20.04 22.02 -18.02
CA TRP A 361 -18.93 21.13 -18.34
C TRP A 361 -18.41 21.34 -19.75
N LYS A 362 -17.10 21.13 -19.95
CA LYS A 362 -16.44 21.24 -21.25
C LYS A 362 -15.61 19.99 -21.53
N ILE A 363 -15.82 19.38 -22.69
CA ILE A 363 -14.90 18.37 -23.22
C ILE A 363 -13.66 19.11 -23.72
N VAL A 364 -12.51 18.90 -23.09
CA VAL A 364 -11.25 19.55 -23.46
C VAL A 364 -10.31 18.65 -24.26
N ARG A 365 -10.46 17.33 -24.11
CA ARG A 365 -9.72 16.32 -24.86
C ARG A 365 -10.66 15.18 -25.20
N GLY A 366 -10.48 14.62 -26.40
CA GLY A 366 -11.16 13.39 -26.80
C GLY A 366 -12.63 13.58 -27.16
N ALA A 367 -13.37 12.50 -27.03
CA ALA A 367 -14.81 12.46 -27.27
C ALA A 367 -15.48 11.73 -26.10
N ALA A 368 -16.43 12.40 -25.46
CA ALA A 368 -17.33 11.82 -24.47
C ALA A 368 -18.77 12.07 -24.92
N ARG A 369 -19.69 11.20 -24.52
CA ARG A 369 -21.12 11.32 -24.81
C ARG A 369 -21.93 11.28 -23.53
N LEU A 370 -23.15 11.80 -23.60
CA LEU A 370 -24.15 11.52 -22.58
C LEU A 370 -24.70 10.10 -22.81
N GLY A 371 -24.84 9.34 -21.72
CA GLY A 371 -25.37 7.98 -21.72
C GLY A 371 -26.14 7.69 -20.43
N PRO A 372 -26.64 6.45 -20.24
CA PRO A 372 -27.25 6.03 -18.98
C PRO A 372 -26.25 6.17 -17.82
N GLY A 373 -26.63 6.95 -16.81
CA GLY A 373 -25.95 7.09 -15.52
C GLY A 373 -26.44 6.07 -14.51
N ASP A 374 -25.95 6.16 -13.28
CA ASP A 374 -26.38 5.32 -12.14
C ASP A 374 -27.81 5.68 -11.69
N SER A 375 -28.14 6.96 -11.75
CA SER A 375 -29.45 7.50 -11.33
C SER A 375 -30.13 8.37 -12.39
N GLY A 376 -29.67 8.36 -13.63
CA GLY A 376 -30.15 9.27 -14.67
C GLY A 376 -29.29 9.29 -15.92
N GLN A 377 -28.80 10.47 -16.31
CA GLN A 377 -27.77 10.61 -17.33
C GLN A 377 -26.37 10.58 -16.71
N GLY A 378 -25.37 10.16 -17.48
CA GLY A 378 -23.97 10.21 -17.09
C GLY A 378 -23.08 10.57 -18.26
N VAL A 379 -21.81 10.81 -18.00
CA VAL A 379 -20.78 10.97 -19.04
C VAL A 379 -20.15 9.61 -19.29
N ALA A 380 -20.10 9.21 -20.55
CA ALA A 380 -19.45 7.97 -20.97
C ALA A 380 -18.43 8.24 -22.07
N GLY A 381 -17.37 7.43 -22.07
CA GLY A 381 -16.42 7.36 -23.16
C GLY A 381 -17.05 6.86 -24.45
N VAL A 382 -16.29 7.03 -25.54
CA VAL A 382 -16.67 6.54 -26.87
C VAL A 382 -15.55 5.66 -27.42
N ASP A 383 -14.54 6.26 -28.05
CA ASP A 383 -13.52 5.56 -28.85
C ASP A 383 -12.07 5.90 -28.44
N ARG A 384 -11.87 6.86 -27.54
CA ARG A 384 -10.54 7.36 -27.16
C ARG A 384 -10.55 7.95 -25.74
N ASP A 385 -9.36 8.28 -25.23
CA ASP A 385 -9.24 9.04 -23.98
C ASP A 385 -10.13 10.28 -24.03
N TYR A 386 -10.79 10.62 -22.93
CA TYR A 386 -11.53 11.87 -22.80
C TYR A 386 -11.18 12.59 -21.51
N ASP A 387 -11.42 13.90 -21.52
CA ASP A 387 -11.30 14.77 -20.35
C ASP A 387 -12.45 15.79 -20.37
N VAL A 388 -13.36 15.66 -19.39
CA VAL A 388 -14.51 16.55 -19.22
C VAL A 388 -14.29 17.39 -17.96
N GLN A 389 -14.29 18.71 -18.12
CA GLN A 389 -13.83 19.63 -17.10
C GLN A 389 -14.87 20.67 -16.67
N GLN A 390 -14.81 21.04 -15.40
CA GLN A 390 -15.46 22.21 -14.82
C GLN A 390 -14.44 22.97 -13.97
N THR A 391 -14.40 24.29 -14.09
CA THR A 391 -13.58 25.15 -13.21
C THR A 391 -14.49 25.89 -12.25
N ILE A 392 -14.15 25.85 -10.97
CA ILE A 392 -14.89 26.44 -9.87
C ILE A 392 -14.03 27.56 -9.27
N ASP A 393 -14.48 28.80 -9.41
CA ASP A 393 -13.88 29.96 -8.73
C ASP A 393 -14.35 29.97 -7.26
N LEU A 394 -13.41 29.85 -6.32
CA LEU A 394 -13.73 29.75 -4.90
C LEU A 394 -14.14 31.10 -4.29
N GLY A 395 -13.60 32.21 -4.80
CA GLY A 395 -13.99 33.55 -4.38
C GLY A 395 -15.43 33.86 -4.78
N ALA A 396 -15.84 33.47 -5.99
CA ALA A 396 -17.22 33.58 -6.46
C ALA A 396 -18.20 32.69 -5.69
N ARG A 397 -17.71 31.66 -4.99
CA ARG A 397 -18.48 30.81 -4.06
C ARG A 397 -18.44 31.32 -2.62
N GLY A 398 -17.89 32.52 -2.39
CA GLY A 398 -17.91 33.21 -1.11
C GLY A 398 -16.77 32.85 -0.17
N PHE A 399 -15.81 32.01 -0.57
CA PHE A 399 -14.65 31.69 0.26
C PHE A 399 -13.62 32.80 0.20
N SER A 400 -13.21 33.33 1.36
CA SER A 400 -12.11 34.30 1.44
C SER A 400 -10.74 33.63 1.29
N ASP A 401 -9.76 34.35 0.76
CA ASP A 401 -8.35 33.93 0.68
C ASP A 401 -7.82 33.44 2.04
N ALA A 402 -8.10 34.20 3.11
CA ALA A 402 -7.68 33.85 4.46
C ALA A 402 -8.30 32.53 4.93
N THR A 403 -9.57 32.27 4.57
CA THR A 403 -10.25 31.00 4.89
C THR A 403 -9.57 29.83 4.18
N LEU A 404 -9.30 29.97 2.88
CA LEU A 404 -8.69 28.92 2.05
C LEU A 404 -7.25 28.60 2.49
N ASP A 405 -6.45 29.64 2.74
CA ASP A 405 -5.04 29.53 3.12
C ASP A 405 -4.87 29.04 4.57
N ALA A 406 -5.91 29.21 5.40
CA ALA A 406 -5.97 28.67 6.74
C ALA A 406 -6.37 27.18 6.77
N GLY A 407 -6.16 26.41 5.71
CA GLY A 407 -6.27 24.94 5.71
C GLY A 407 -7.70 24.42 5.68
N VAL A 408 -8.25 24.33 4.46
CA VAL A 408 -9.55 23.74 4.15
C VAL A 408 -9.35 22.32 3.61
N VAL A 409 -10.29 21.41 3.87
CA VAL A 409 -10.26 20.06 3.31
C VAL A 409 -11.17 20.00 2.09
N MET A 410 -10.67 19.44 1.00
CA MET A 410 -11.50 19.07 -0.15
C MET A 410 -11.95 17.63 0.02
N ASP A 411 -13.26 17.41 -0.13
CA ASP A 411 -13.88 16.09 -0.18
C ASP A 411 -14.57 15.94 -1.55
N ALA A 412 -14.07 15.02 -2.36
CA ALA A 412 -14.52 14.84 -3.73
C ALA A 412 -14.89 13.38 -4.00
N SER A 413 -16.02 13.15 -4.64
CA SER A 413 -16.46 11.82 -5.05
C SER A 413 -17.14 11.82 -6.41
N ALA A 414 -17.15 10.64 -7.03
CA ALA A 414 -17.92 10.37 -8.23
C ALA A 414 -18.37 8.90 -8.22
N ARG A 415 -19.50 8.64 -8.85
CA ARG A 415 -19.91 7.28 -9.24
C ARG A 415 -19.18 6.96 -10.53
N LEU A 416 -18.37 5.91 -10.50
CA LEU A 416 -17.52 5.52 -11.62
C LEU A 416 -17.80 4.07 -12.01
N LYS A 417 -17.76 3.80 -13.31
CA LYS A 417 -17.92 2.48 -13.92
C LYS A 417 -16.93 2.33 -15.08
N ALA A 418 -16.46 1.13 -15.33
CA ALA A 418 -15.73 0.76 -16.55
C ALA A 418 -16.21 -0.63 -16.96
N HIS A 419 -16.53 -0.86 -18.23
CA HIS A 419 -17.10 -2.16 -18.59
C HIS A 419 -16.00 -3.23 -18.52
N GLU A 420 -16.23 -4.25 -17.71
CA GLU A 420 -15.24 -5.24 -17.37
C GLU A 420 -15.70 -6.63 -17.87
N GLU A 421 -14.92 -7.29 -18.73
CA GLU A 421 -15.02 -8.75 -18.90
C GLU A 421 -13.90 -9.36 -18.05
N ALA A 422 -14.23 -10.28 -17.14
CA ALA A 422 -13.26 -10.98 -16.28
C ALA A 422 -11.98 -11.39 -17.07
N GLY A 423 -10.84 -10.82 -16.71
CA GLY A 423 -9.54 -11.05 -17.36
C GLY A 423 -9.19 -10.09 -18.51
N LYS A 424 -9.96 -9.03 -18.77
CA LYS A 424 -9.74 -8.01 -19.82
C LYS A 424 -10.11 -6.62 -19.30
N PHE A 425 -9.20 -5.94 -18.60
CA PHE A 425 -9.53 -4.74 -17.80
C PHE A 425 -8.83 -3.50 -18.33
N ASP A 426 -9.44 -2.90 -19.34
CA ASP A 426 -8.67 -2.10 -20.26
C ASP A 426 -9.01 -0.60 -20.25
N ASP A 427 -10.02 -0.09 -19.55
CA ASP A 427 -10.28 1.36 -19.56
C ASP A 427 -10.40 1.94 -18.14
N HIS A 428 -9.73 3.06 -17.91
CA HIS A 428 -9.58 3.64 -16.57
C HIS A 428 -10.28 4.99 -16.49
N GLY A 429 -11.41 5.04 -15.76
CA GLY A 429 -12.17 6.25 -15.49
C GLY A 429 -11.95 6.72 -14.06
N TYR A 430 -11.54 7.97 -13.85
CA TYR A 430 -11.36 8.55 -12.51
C TYR A 430 -11.71 10.04 -12.45
N LEU A 431 -12.07 10.48 -11.25
CA LEU A 431 -12.22 11.90 -10.92
C LEU A 431 -10.87 12.46 -10.48
N ARG A 432 -10.51 13.62 -11.01
CA ARG A 432 -9.34 14.41 -10.59
C ARG A 432 -9.76 15.83 -10.27
N VAL A 433 -9.26 16.37 -9.17
CA VAL A 433 -9.44 17.77 -8.77
C VAL A 433 -8.07 18.40 -8.63
N SER A 434 -7.78 19.43 -9.44
CA SER A 434 -6.53 20.21 -9.33
C SER A 434 -6.77 21.56 -8.67
N PHE A 435 -5.84 21.93 -7.78
CA PHE A 435 -5.83 23.18 -7.04
C PHE A 435 -5.06 24.24 -7.82
N ARG A 436 -5.69 25.38 -8.10
CA ARG A 436 -5.14 26.43 -8.96
C ARG A 436 -4.94 27.73 -8.18
N ASP A 437 -3.79 28.36 -8.34
CA ASP A 437 -3.58 29.72 -7.83
C ASP A 437 -4.33 30.77 -8.66
N ALA A 438 -4.28 32.04 -8.25
CA ALA A 438 -4.92 33.16 -8.96
C ALA A 438 -4.45 33.32 -10.41
N GLY A 439 -3.24 32.84 -10.75
CA GLY A 439 -2.69 32.84 -12.10
C GLY A 439 -3.05 31.59 -12.92
N GLY A 440 -3.82 30.66 -12.36
CA GLY A 440 -4.21 29.40 -12.99
C GLY A 440 -3.12 28.31 -12.97
N ARG A 441 -2.00 28.53 -12.27
CA ARG A 441 -0.96 27.51 -12.12
C ARG A 441 -1.41 26.46 -11.11
N GLU A 442 -1.08 25.20 -11.40
CA GLU A 442 -1.38 24.09 -10.49
C GLU A 442 -0.48 24.13 -9.25
N LEU A 443 -1.08 23.97 -8.07
CA LEU A 443 -0.40 23.87 -6.79
C LEU A 443 -0.36 22.43 -6.26
N GLY A 444 -1.33 21.62 -6.66
CA GLY A 444 -1.48 20.21 -6.27
C GLY A 444 -2.68 19.59 -6.98
N SER A 445 -2.87 18.29 -6.82
CA SER A 445 -4.10 17.62 -7.24
C SER A 445 -4.44 16.43 -6.36
N ALA A 446 -5.71 16.05 -6.34
CA ALA A 446 -6.20 14.80 -5.79
C ALA A 446 -6.96 14.03 -6.87
N ARG A 447 -6.85 12.71 -6.88
CA ARG A 447 -7.65 11.86 -7.75
C ARG A 447 -8.17 10.63 -7.03
N THR A 448 -9.30 10.14 -7.47
CA THR A 448 -9.85 8.87 -7.01
C THR A 448 -9.12 7.69 -7.64
N MET A 449 -9.27 6.52 -7.02
CA MET A 449 -9.03 5.26 -7.72
C MET A 449 -9.99 5.11 -8.90
N PRO A 450 -9.61 4.37 -9.97
CA PRO A 450 -10.48 4.14 -11.11
C PRO A 450 -11.77 3.39 -10.73
N GLY A 451 -12.81 3.54 -11.55
CA GLY A 451 -13.87 2.53 -11.67
C GLY A 451 -13.22 1.19 -12.07
N ALA A 452 -13.57 0.10 -11.38
CA ALA A 452 -12.85 -1.17 -11.52
C ALA A 452 -13.65 -2.25 -12.24
N ASP A 453 -14.98 -2.13 -12.30
CA ASP A 453 -15.86 -3.15 -12.85
C ASP A 453 -17.09 -2.51 -13.54
N ASP A 454 -17.90 -3.37 -14.15
CA ASP A 454 -19.14 -2.99 -14.83
C ASP A 454 -20.25 -2.55 -13.86
N HIS A 455 -19.95 -2.45 -12.57
CA HIS A 455 -20.85 -1.93 -11.54
C HIS A 455 -20.49 -0.48 -11.20
N TRP A 456 -21.50 0.32 -10.90
CA TRP A 456 -21.28 1.68 -10.41
C TRP A 456 -20.67 1.64 -9.00
N ARG A 457 -19.44 2.13 -8.88
CA ARG A 457 -18.71 2.23 -7.62
C ARG A 457 -18.64 3.69 -7.18
N ASP A 458 -18.92 3.93 -5.90
CA ASP A 458 -18.59 5.22 -5.30
C ASP A 458 -17.09 5.28 -5.06
N ARG A 459 -16.46 6.31 -5.58
CA ARG A 459 -15.04 6.55 -5.44
C ARG A 459 -14.85 7.95 -4.92
N ALA A 460 -14.11 8.06 -3.82
CA ALA A 460 -13.87 9.31 -3.14
C ALA A 460 -12.36 9.54 -2.93
N VAL A 461 -12.00 10.81 -2.82
CA VAL A 461 -10.68 11.26 -2.42
C VAL A 461 -10.85 12.50 -1.55
N ARG A 462 -10.11 12.53 -0.45
CA ARG A 462 -10.07 13.66 0.47
C ARG A 462 -8.64 14.11 0.62
N THR A 463 -8.41 15.42 0.54
CA THR A 463 -7.08 16.00 0.76
C THR A 463 -7.16 17.42 1.32
N LEU A 464 -6.10 17.86 1.99
CA LEU A 464 -5.92 19.27 2.33
C LEU A 464 -5.80 20.11 1.06
N VAL A 465 -6.48 21.25 1.01
CA VAL A 465 -6.33 22.28 -0.03
C VAL A 465 -5.01 23.02 0.21
N PRO A 466 -4.07 23.04 -0.76
CA PRO A 466 -2.82 23.78 -0.63
C PRO A 466 -3.07 25.29 -0.44
N PRO A 467 -2.31 25.97 0.45
CA PRO A 467 -2.34 27.42 0.54
C PRO A 467 -2.04 28.09 -0.81
N GLY A 468 -2.74 29.18 -1.10
CA GLY A 468 -2.69 29.90 -2.37
C GLY A 468 -3.74 29.45 -3.39
N THR A 469 -4.54 28.43 -3.09
CA THR A 469 -5.61 27.95 -3.99
C THR A 469 -6.72 28.99 -4.10
N ARG A 470 -7.13 29.32 -5.33
CA ARG A 470 -8.23 30.26 -5.65
C ARG A 470 -9.29 29.65 -6.57
N ALA A 471 -8.94 28.60 -7.29
CA ALA A 471 -9.91 27.84 -8.08
C ALA A 471 -9.65 26.33 -7.97
N LEU A 472 -10.72 25.55 -8.12
CA LEU A 472 -10.65 24.10 -8.32
C LEU A 472 -10.94 23.79 -9.78
N ARG A 473 -10.16 22.91 -10.39
CA ARG A 473 -10.51 22.31 -11.68
C ARG A 473 -10.86 20.86 -11.46
N VAL A 474 -12.13 20.55 -11.70
CA VAL A 474 -12.74 19.22 -11.58
C VAL A 474 -12.74 18.57 -12.94
N GLU A 475 -12.17 17.37 -13.03
CA GLU A 475 -11.88 16.66 -14.28
C GLU A 475 -12.38 15.22 -14.16
N LEU A 476 -13.21 14.80 -15.11
CA LEU A 476 -13.52 13.39 -15.33
C LEU A 476 -12.66 12.89 -16.47
N ILE A 477 -11.73 11.99 -16.15
CA ILE A 477 -10.74 11.48 -17.09
C ILE A 477 -11.03 10.00 -17.33
N GLY A 478 -11.32 9.67 -18.60
CA GLY A 478 -11.38 8.30 -19.08
C GLY A 478 -10.19 8.00 -19.96
N LEU A 479 -9.43 6.95 -19.67
CA LEU A 479 -8.26 6.53 -20.45
C LEU A 479 -8.55 5.20 -21.14
N ALA A 480 -8.39 5.17 -22.46
CA ALA A 480 -8.56 3.96 -23.25
C ALA A 480 -7.26 3.15 -23.27
N ARG A 481 -7.22 1.91 -22.77
CA ARG A 481 -5.99 1.07 -22.80
C ARG A 481 -6.02 0.08 -23.97
N ARG A 482 -6.54 -1.13 -23.78
CA ARG A 482 -6.36 -2.22 -24.76
C ARG A 482 -7.55 -2.41 -25.72
N GLY A 483 -8.77 -1.97 -25.38
CA GLY A 483 -9.95 -2.06 -26.25
C GLY A 483 -9.97 -1.09 -27.45
N ASN A 484 -10.95 -1.29 -28.36
CA ASN A 484 -11.24 -0.37 -29.47
C ASN A 484 -12.06 0.87 -29.02
N GLY A 485 -12.68 0.79 -27.85
CA GLY A 485 -13.52 1.83 -27.25
C GLY A 485 -12.88 2.47 -26.03
N ASN A 486 -13.60 3.44 -25.46
CA ASN A 486 -13.44 3.86 -24.08
C ASN A 486 -14.80 3.63 -23.41
N ASP A 487 -14.93 2.62 -22.56
CA ASP A 487 -16.19 2.25 -21.93
C ASP A 487 -16.39 2.82 -20.52
N THR A 488 -15.48 3.71 -20.10
CA THR A 488 -15.57 4.35 -18.79
C THR A 488 -16.76 5.29 -18.73
N ALA A 489 -17.45 5.28 -17.60
CA ALA A 489 -18.56 6.16 -17.31
C ALA A 489 -18.44 6.79 -15.93
N ALA A 490 -18.97 8.00 -15.82
CA ALA A 490 -18.98 8.80 -14.60
C ALA A 490 -20.33 9.48 -14.43
N ASP A 491 -20.79 9.52 -13.18
CA ASP A 491 -22.04 10.15 -12.76
C ASP A 491 -21.89 10.68 -11.32
N ASN A 492 -22.85 11.51 -10.89
CA ASN A 492 -22.99 12.00 -9.52
C ASN A 492 -21.68 12.58 -8.95
N VAL A 493 -21.06 13.50 -9.70
CA VAL A 493 -19.83 14.18 -9.27
C VAL A 493 -20.14 15.18 -8.16
N VAL A 494 -19.42 15.04 -7.06
CA VAL A 494 -19.53 15.90 -5.88
C VAL A 494 -18.14 16.42 -5.52
N VAL A 495 -18.03 17.73 -5.32
CA VAL A 495 -16.84 18.35 -4.72
C VAL A 495 -17.31 19.32 -3.66
N LYS A 496 -16.88 19.09 -2.42
CA LYS A 496 -17.21 19.90 -1.25
C LYS A 496 -15.93 20.44 -0.64
N LEU A 497 -16.02 21.64 -0.09
CA LEU A 497 -15.03 22.14 0.86
C LEU A 497 -15.58 21.97 2.27
N LEU A 498 -14.75 21.46 3.17
CA LEU A 498 -15.07 21.23 4.57
C LEU A 498 -14.15 22.10 5.44
N ALA A 499 -14.72 22.77 6.44
CA ALA A 499 -13.93 23.42 7.47
C ALA A 499 -13.14 22.33 8.22
N SER A 500 -11.82 22.47 8.32
CA SER A 500 -10.97 21.40 8.86
C SER A 500 -11.33 21.03 10.30
N TRP A 501 -11.37 19.73 10.60
CA TRP A 501 -11.42 19.11 11.94
C TRP A 501 -10.82 17.70 11.79
N PRO A 502 -10.31 17.09 12.87
CA PRO A 502 -8.93 17.05 13.35
C PRO A 502 -7.96 16.16 12.54
N GLN A 503 -6.68 16.54 12.48
CA GLN A 503 -5.63 15.76 11.80
C GLN A 503 -5.15 14.58 12.68
N ALA A 504 -5.32 13.36 12.20
CA ALA A 504 -4.52 12.23 12.66
C ALA A 504 -3.02 12.53 12.46
N GLU A 505 -2.15 11.99 13.31
CA GLU A 505 -0.70 12.09 13.10
C GLU A 505 -0.35 11.40 11.77
N ALA A 506 0.10 12.21 10.80
CA ALA A 506 0.54 11.70 9.52
C ALA A 506 1.89 10.99 9.66
N ARG A 507 2.02 9.85 8.98
CA ARG A 507 3.22 9.02 8.87
C ARG A 507 3.45 8.70 7.41
N VAL A 508 4.70 8.63 7.00
CA VAL A 508 5.08 7.97 5.75
C VAL A 508 5.01 6.47 6.03
N THR A 509 4.00 5.79 5.48
CA THR A 509 3.72 4.37 5.75
C THR A 509 4.52 3.44 4.85
N LYS A 510 5.00 3.94 3.71
CA LYS A 510 5.94 3.26 2.82
C LYS A 510 7.01 4.24 2.36
N GLU A 511 8.27 3.81 2.43
CA GLU A 511 9.41 4.64 1.99
C GLU A 511 9.25 5.04 0.52
N PRO A 512 9.87 6.15 0.09
CA PRO A 512 9.72 6.60 -1.27
C PRO A 512 10.32 5.60 -2.26
N LEU A 513 9.60 5.34 -3.35
CA LEU A 513 10.13 4.73 -4.56
C LEU A 513 10.42 5.81 -5.60
N LEU A 514 11.59 5.71 -6.20
CA LEU A 514 12.05 6.61 -7.23
C LEU A 514 11.76 6.02 -8.61
N PHE A 515 10.78 6.58 -9.28
CA PHE A 515 10.45 6.21 -10.65
C PHE A 515 11.12 7.13 -11.65
N GLY A 516 11.48 6.53 -12.77
CA GLY A 516 11.75 7.26 -13.99
C GLY A 516 13.09 6.91 -14.59
N PRO A 517 13.09 6.67 -15.90
CA PRO A 517 14.19 7.04 -16.74
C PRO A 517 13.82 8.36 -17.41
N GLY A 518 13.74 9.45 -16.63
CA GLY A 518 13.65 10.76 -17.24
C GLY A 518 15.03 11.15 -17.76
N ILE A 519 15.06 11.59 -19.01
CA ILE A 519 16.21 12.28 -19.60
C ILE A 519 16.60 13.52 -18.78
N GLU A 520 15.65 14.10 -18.03
CA GLU A 520 15.81 15.30 -17.20
C GLU A 520 14.77 15.34 -16.05
N SER A 521 14.26 14.18 -15.57
CA SER A 521 13.24 14.16 -14.51
C SER A 521 13.19 12.85 -13.74
N ALA A 522 12.70 12.90 -12.50
CA ALA A 522 12.31 11.72 -11.73
C ALA A 522 10.94 11.94 -11.08
N VAL A 523 10.26 10.87 -10.69
CA VAL A 523 9.03 10.92 -9.89
C VAL A 523 9.29 10.20 -8.58
N VAL A 524 9.10 10.91 -7.47
CA VAL A 524 9.12 10.33 -6.14
C VAL A 524 7.69 9.90 -5.82
N LEU A 525 7.51 8.64 -5.47
CA LEU A 525 6.22 8.05 -5.12
C LEU A 525 6.31 7.49 -3.70
N TRP A 526 5.38 7.82 -2.81
CA TRP A 526 5.37 7.31 -1.44
C TRP A 526 3.94 7.12 -0.94
N GLU A 527 3.79 6.41 0.18
CA GLU A 527 2.50 6.21 0.83
C GLU A 527 2.45 6.92 2.20
N THR A 528 1.29 7.43 2.58
CA THR A 528 1.04 8.05 3.89
C THR A 528 -0.37 7.78 4.39
N ASN A 529 -0.57 7.82 5.70
CA ASN A 529 -1.89 7.77 6.32
C ASN A 529 -2.52 9.17 6.59
N GLY A 530 -1.82 10.24 6.21
CA GLY A 530 -2.23 11.62 6.49
C GLY A 530 -3.01 12.24 5.35
N ALA A 531 -4.30 11.95 5.20
CA ALA A 531 -5.08 12.53 4.10
C ALA A 531 -5.24 14.06 4.19
N GLU A 532 -5.32 14.60 5.41
CA GLU A 532 -5.67 16.00 5.64
C GLU A 532 -4.46 16.85 6.03
N VAL A 533 -3.23 16.49 5.62
CA VAL A 533 -2.01 17.27 5.89
C VAL A 533 -1.37 17.83 4.63
N GLU A 534 -0.41 18.75 4.79
CA GLU A 534 0.40 19.22 3.67
C GLU A 534 1.43 18.17 3.26
N HIS A 535 1.58 17.97 1.95
CA HIS A 535 2.55 17.04 1.37
C HIS A 535 3.52 17.79 0.46
N ARG A 536 4.81 17.55 0.61
CA ARG A 536 5.83 18.17 -0.24
C ARG A 536 7.07 17.29 -0.37
N VAL A 537 7.78 17.48 -1.47
CA VAL A 537 9.13 16.97 -1.65
C VAL A 537 10.07 18.16 -1.83
N ARG A 538 11.12 18.22 -1.01
CA ARG A 538 12.20 19.17 -1.18
C ARG A 538 13.39 18.44 -1.77
N TRP A 539 14.04 19.04 -2.76
CA TRP A 539 15.17 18.42 -3.46
C TRP A 539 16.23 19.44 -3.86
N ARG A 540 17.45 18.98 -4.09
CA ARG A 540 18.56 19.82 -4.56
C ARG A 540 19.62 18.99 -5.27
N LYS A 541 20.43 19.62 -6.12
CA LYS A 541 21.68 19.02 -6.60
C LYS A 541 22.64 18.90 -5.41
N VAL A 542 23.36 17.78 -5.30
CA VAL A 542 24.38 17.58 -4.25
C VAL A 542 25.36 18.77 -4.27
N GLY A 543 25.65 19.31 -3.08
CA GLY A 543 26.50 20.50 -2.91
C GLY A 543 25.79 21.86 -3.07
N ALA A 544 24.54 21.90 -3.57
CA ALA A 544 23.78 23.15 -3.60
C ALA A 544 23.29 23.54 -2.19
N LYS A 545 23.35 24.84 -1.85
CA LYS A 545 22.89 25.32 -0.53
C LYS A 545 21.37 25.35 -0.39
N ARG A 546 20.65 25.64 -1.48
CA ARG A 546 19.20 25.87 -1.46
C ARG A 546 18.43 24.62 -1.89
N TRP A 547 17.47 24.23 -1.04
CA TRP A 547 16.43 23.25 -1.38
C TRP A 547 15.39 23.88 -2.30
N ARG A 548 14.98 23.14 -3.32
CA ARG A 548 13.89 23.48 -4.26
C ARG A 548 12.65 22.67 -3.87
N PRO A 549 11.45 23.22 -3.99
CA PRO A 549 10.23 22.41 -3.94
C PRO A 549 10.14 21.55 -5.22
N SER A 550 9.49 20.39 -5.12
CA SER A 550 9.07 19.61 -6.29
C SER A 550 7.99 20.35 -7.08
N LEU A 551 7.65 19.79 -8.25
CA LEU A 551 6.36 20.09 -8.87
C LEU A 551 5.20 19.69 -7.93
N PRO A 552 3.99 20.23 -8.18
CA PRO A 552 2.78 19.89 -7.44
C PRO A 552 2.64 18.40 -7.12
N VAL A 553 2.25 18.09 -5.88
CA VAL A 553 2.00 16.72 -5.43
C VAL A 553 0.61 16.29 -5.88
N GLU A 554 0.52 15.10 -6.47
CA GLU A 554 -0.75 14.43 -6.74
C GLU A 554 -1.02 13.36 -5.69
N ALA A 555 -2.19 13.41 -5.04
CA ALA A 555 -2.65 12.43 -4.06
C ALA A 555 -3.69 11.47 -4.67
N THR A 556 -3.57 10.17 -4.36
CA THR A 556 -4.56 9.14 -4.72
C THR A 556 -4.96 8.36 -3.48
N ALA A 557 -6.24 8.32 -3.14
CA ALA A 557 -6.73 7.52 -2.00
C ALA A 557 -6.82 6.04 -2.39
N VAL A 558 -5.97 5.20 -1.79
CA VAL A 558 -5.92 3.76 -2.10
C VAL A 558 -6.80 2.93 -1.17
N ASP A 559 -7.08 3.44 0.03
CA ASP A 559 -8.12 2.95 0.93
C ASP A 559 -8.67 4.12 1.79
N ALA A 560 -9.48 3.81 2.81
CA ALA A 560 -10.09 4.83 3.70
C ALA A 560 -9.07 5.59 4.57
N THR A 561 -7.86 5.09 4.69
CA THR A 561 -6.81 5.55 5.61
C THR A 561 -5.51 5.96 4.92
N HIS A 562 -5.25 5.52 3.69
CA HIS A 562 -3.97 5.69 2.99
C HIS A 562 -4.11 6.46 1.69
N LEU A 563 -3.13 7.34 1.45
CA LEU A 563 -2.87 8.00 0.19
C LEU A 563 -1.55 7.50 -0.39
N VAL A 564 -1.54 7.26 -1.71
CA VAL A 564 -0.31 7.21 -2.50
C VAL A 564 -0.10 8.57 -3.16
N LEU A 565 1.09 9.14 -3.00
CA LEU A 565 1.45 10.45 -3.50
C LEU A 565 2.54 10.38 -4.55
N LYS A 566 2.49 11.30 -5.51
CA LYS A 566 3.48 11.41 -6.59
C LYS A 566 3.93 12.86 -6.71
N ALA A 567 5.25 13.05 -6.70
CA ALA A 567 5.87 14.36 -6.89
C ALA A 567 6.96 14.28 -7.96
N ARG A 568 6.89 15.14 -8.97
CA ARG A 568 7.88 15.17 -10.05
C ARG A 568 9.03 16.13 -9.73
N LEU A 569 10.25 15.65 -9.88
CA LEU A 569 11.50 16.42 -9.77
C LEU A 569 11.98 16.76 -11.18
N ALA A 570 11.94 18.03 -11.55
CA ALA A 570 12.35 18.51 -12.87
C ALA A 570 12.66 20.03 -12.88
N PRO A 571 13.47 20.53 -13.81
CA PRO A 571 14.36 19.74 -14.69
C PRO A 571 15.60 19.25 -13.91
N LEU A 572 16.08 18.05 -14.27
CA LEU A 572 17.33 17.46 -13.78
C LEU A 572 18.40 17.54 -14.86
N GLU A 573 19.58 18.03 -14.49
CA GLU A 573 20.79 17.84 -15.30
C GLU A 573 21.15 16.35 -15.36
N ARG A 574 21.60 15.87 -16.52
CA ARG A 574 22.09 14.49 -16.71
C ARG A 574 23.40 14.25 -15.97
N ASP A 575 23.58 13.01 -15.52
CA ASP A 575 24.81 12.53 -14.89
C ASP A 575 25.20 13.40 -13.68
N ALA A 576 24.21 13.69 -12.83
CA ALA A 576 24.35 14.52 -11.64
C ALA A 576 23.67 13.85 -10.44
N HIS A 577 24.22 14.07 -9.25
CA HIS A 577 23.65 13.57 -8.01
C HIS A 577 22.69 14.59 -7.39
N TYR A 578 21.58 14.10 -6.87
CA TYR A 578 20.54 14.88 -6.21
C TYR A 578 20.21 14.30 -4.85
N GLU A 579 19.88 15.18 -3.92
CA GLU A 579 19.32 14.85 -2.62
C GLU A 579 17.84 15.22 -2.60
N TYR A 580 17.01 14.41 -1.95
CA TYR A 580 15.61 14.76 -1.69
C TYR A 580 15.13 14.28 -0.31
N VAL A 581 14.06 14.93 0.17
CA VAL A 581 13.36 14.61 1.41
C VAL A 581 11.86 14.68 1.13
N VAL A 582 11.12 13.68 1.60
CA VAL A 582 9.65 13.66 1.57
C VAL A 582 9.12 14.14 2.91
N GLU A 583 8.08 14.97 2.88
CA GLU A 583 7.41 15.52 4.06
C GLU A 583 5.88 15.37 3.92
N SER A 584 5.25 14.75 4.91
CA SER A 584 3.79 14.60 5.05
C SER A 584 3.38 15.10 6.44
N GLY A 585 2.84 16.32 6.52
CA GLY A 585 2.55 16.97 7.79
C GLY A 585 3.81 17.14 8.64
N GLY A 586 3.82 16.55 9.84
CA GLY A 586 4.99 16.53 10.72
C GLY A 586 6.00 15.41 10.43
N ALA A 587 5.65 14.42 9.60
CA ALA A 587 6.56 13.32 9.26
C ALA A 587 7.51 13.71 8.12
N SER A 588 8.77 13.27 8.24
CA SER A 588 9.81 13.49 7.23
C SER A 588 10.69 12.25 7.12
N THR A 589 11.07 11.91 5.89
CA THR A 589 12.05 10.84 5.62
C THR A 589 13.48 11.32 5.93
N PRO A 590 14.46 10.40 6.01
CA PRO A 590 15.87 10.76 5.85
C PRO A 590 16.13 11.46 4.50
N VAL A 591 17.32 12.05 4.38
CA VAL A 591 17.82 12.55 3.09
C VAL A 591 18.22 11.34 2.24
N HIS A 592 17.57 11.18 1.10
CA HIS A 592 17.92 10.17 0.11
C HIS A 592 18.75 10.79 -1.00
N THR A 593 19.70 10.03 -1.56
CA THR A 593 20.53 10.48 -2.69
C THR A 593 20.33 9.60 -3.91
N PHE A 594 20.18 10.19 -5.08
CA PHE A 594 20.10 9.44 -6.35
C PHE A 594 20.91 10.11 -7.45
N LYS A 595 21.25 9.34 -8.48
CA LYS A 595 21.91 9.84 -9.70
C LYS A 595 20.90 9.95 -10.84
N SER A 596 20.88 11.11 -11.51
CA SER A 596 20.06 11.33 -12.69
C SER A 596 20.58 10.56 -13.91
N ALA A 597 19.75 10.43 -14.94
CA ALA A 597 20.07 9.62 -16.12
C ALA A 597 21.44 9.92 -16.74
N ALA A 598 22.15 8.86 -17.10
CA ALA A 598 23.46 8.94 -17.74
C ALA A 598 23.44 9.78 -19.04
N LYS A 599 24.56 10.43 -19.32
CA LYS A 599 24.83 11.03 -20.65
C LYS A 599 25.04 9.92 -21.68
N VAL A 600 24.82 10.22 -22.96
CA VAL A 600 24.92 9.23 -24.05
C VAL A 600 26.27 8.51 -24.08
N ALA A 601 27.37 9.24 -23.83
CA ALA A 601 28.71 8.68 -23.85
C ALA A 601 29.14 7.99 -22.55
N ALA A 602 28.37 8.12 -21.47
CA ALA A 602 28.76 7.59 -20.16
C ALA A 602 28.52 6.08 -20.07
N ASP A 603 29.39 5.42 -19.31
CA ASP A 603 29.17 4.05 -18.87
C ASP A 603 28.23 4.07 -17.65
N TYR A 604 27.37 3.06 -17.56
CA TYR A 604 26.41 2.94 -16.46
C TYR A 604 26.01 1.48 -16.26
N ARG A 605 25.50 1.19 -15.06
CA ARG A 605 25.11 -0.15 -14.63
C ARG A 605 23.61 -0.28 -14.50
N VAL A 606 23.08 -1.41 -14.95
CA VAL A 606 21.67 -1.77 -14.82
C VAL A 606 21.53 -3.12 -14.13
N THR A 607 20.65 -3.22 -13.15
CA THR A 607 20.30 -4.50 -12.51
C THR A 607 18.95 -5.01 -13.00
N TRP A 608 18.82 -6.34 -13.07
CA TRP A 608 17.67 -7.03 -13.64
C TRP A 608 17.24 -8.20 -12.76
N VAL A 609 15.94 -8.30 -12.53
CA VAL A 609 15.28 -9.43 -11.89
C VAL A 609 13.78 -9.37 -12.21
N ALA A 610 13.15 -10.52 -12.48
CA ALA A 610 11.71 -10.63 -12.69
C ALA A 610 11.11 -11.71 -11.79
N ASP A 611 9.79 -11.77 -11.72
CA ASP A 611 9.06 -12.85 -11.07
C ASP A 611 9.43 -12.99 -9.59
N ASN A 612 9.31 -11.88 -8.86
CA ASN A 612 9.55 -11.82 -7.42
C ASN A 612 8.28 -12.06 -6.59
N GLN A 613 7.14 -12.26 -7.24
CA GLN A 613 5.84 -12.49 -6.62
C GLN A 613 5.86 -13.65 -5.63
N ASN A 614 5.17 -13.48 -4.49
CA ASN A 614 5.07 -14.45 -3.40
C ASN A 614 6.42 -14.93 -2.78
N GLY A 615 7.55 -14.36 -3.21
CA GLY A 615 8.90 -14.78 -2.85
C GLY A 615 9.65 -13.76 -1.99
N TYR A 616 8.97 -13.11 -1.04
CA TYR A 616 9.50 -11.96 -0.27
C TYR A 616 10.94 -12.14 0.21
N GLU A 617 11.25 -13.24 0.92
CA GLU A 617 12.59 -13.45 1.50
C GLU A 617 13.69 -13.63 0.45
N THR A 618 13.37 -14.30 -0.66
CA THR A 618 14.31 -14.46 -1.78
C THR A 618 14.55 -13.12 -2.46
N PHE A 619 13.46 -12.39 -2.75
CA PHE A 619 13.56 -11.10 -3.39
C PHE A 619 14.32 -10.10 -2.52
N ARG A 620 14.06 -10.07 -1.22
CA ARG A 620 14.76 -9.25 -0.22
C ARG A 620 16.27 -9.52 -0.20
N ARG A 621 16.69 -10.80 -0.23
CA ARG A 621 18.12 -11.16 -0.35
C ARG A 621 18.71 -10.69 -1.68
N ILE A 622 17.99 -10.86 -2.78
CA ILE A 622 18.39 -10.38 -4.10
C ILE A 622 18.54 -8.85 -4.11
N ILE A 623 17.60 -8.09 -3.55
CA ILE A 623 17.72 -6.62 -3.43
C ILE A 623 19.00 -6.22 -2.70
N GLY A 624 19.36 -6.95 -1.63
CA GLY A 624 20.65 -6.77 -0.96
C GLY A 624 21.84 -6.91 -1.91
N ARG A 625 21.81 -7.89 -2.82
CA ARG A 625 22.85 -8.09 -3.85
C ARG A 625 22.82 -7.01 -4.94
N LEU A 626 21.63 -6.57 -5.34
CA LEU A 626 21.48 -5.49 -6.32
C LEU A 626 22.01 -4.17 -5.76
N ASP A 627 21.73 -3.83 -4.50
CA ASP A 627 22.28 -2.62 -3.87
C ASP A 627 23.81 -2.68 -3.76
N ASP A 628 24.39 -3.84 -3.44
CA ASP A 628 25.85 -4.02 -3.40
C ASP A 628 26.50 -3.75 -4.77
N ALA A 629 25.78 -3.99 -5.87
CA ALA A 629 26.26 -3.71 -7.22
C ALA A 629 26.23 -2.21 -7.57
N LYS A 630 25.57 -1.37 -6.77
CA LYS A 630 25.42 0.09 -6.97
C LYS A 630 24.93 0.48 -8.37
N PRO A 631 23.73 0.02 -8.78
CA PRO A 631 23.17 0.31 -10.10
C PRO A 631 22.81 1.78 -10.28
N ASP A 632 22.88 2.24 -11.54
CA ASP A 632 22.31 3.54 -11.95
C ASP A 632 20.82 3.43 -12.33
N LEU A 633 20.33 2.21 -12.56
CA LEU A 633 18.96 1.87 -12.96
C LEU A 633 18.62 0.42 -12.60
N ALA A 634 17.42 0.17 -12.09
CA ALA A 634 16.89 -1.18 -11.87
C ALA A 634 15.67 -1.43 -12.77
N ILE A 635 15.68 -2.56 -13.50
CA ILE A 635 14.59 -2.94 -14.41
C ILE A 635 14.01 -4.30 -14.02
N PHE A 636 12.69 -4.35 -13.87
CA PHE A 636 11.95 -5.56 -13.49
C PHE A 636 11.02 -6.01 -14.63
N PRO A 637 11.32 -7.12 -15.33
CA PRO A 637 10.46 -7.67 -16.38
C PRO A 637 9.11 -8.29 -15.94
N GLY A 638 8.44 -7.72 -14.94
CA GLY A 638 7.07 -8.06 -14.53
C GLY A 638 6.94 -9.17 -13.48
N ASP A 639 5.69 -9.37 -13.05
CA ASP A 639 5.25 -10.21 -11.94
C ASP A 639 5.96 -9.82 -10.63
N ILE A 640 5.78 -8.55 -10.27
CA ILE A 640 6.32 -7.92 -9.07
C ILE A 640 5.43 -8.12 -7.84
N VAL A 641 4.16 -8.50 -8.05
CA VAL A 641 3.19 -8.93 -7.02
C VAL A 641 2.45 -10.17 -7.52
N GLN A 642 1.81 -10.92 -6.63
CA GLN A 642 1.10 -12.16 -6.99
C GLN A 642 -0.32 -11.89 -7.54
N HIS A 643 -0.97 -10.83 -7.09
CA HIS A 643 -2.31 -10.43 -7.44
C HIS A 643 -2.41 -8.92 -7.39
N GLY A 644 -2.36 -8.26 -8.55
CA GLY A 644 -2.34 -6.80 -8.62
C GLY A 644 -3.59 -6.08 -8.08
N MET A 645 -4.67 -6.80 -7.73
CA MET A 645 -5.85 -6.25 -7.06
C MET A 645 -5.72 -6.17 -5.53
N ILE A 646 -4.65 -6.69 -4.94
CA ILE A 646 -4.49 -6.79 -3.49
C ILE A 646 -3.50 -5.72 -3.03
N LEU A 647 -4.01 -4.69 -2.34
CA LEU A 647 -3.24 -3.56 -1.82
C LEU A 647 -2.00 -4.01 -1.02
N ARG A 648 -2.18 -4.99 -0.13
CA ARG A 648 -1.11 -5.50 0.74
C ARG A 648 0.06 -6.06 -0.05
N GLU A 649 -0.18 -6.72 -1.18
CA GLU A 649 0.91 -7.30 -1.97
C GLU A 649 1.79 -6.21 -2.59
N TRP A 650 1.22 -5.09 -3.03
CA TRP A 650 1.99 -3.91 -3.42
C TRP A 650 2.79 -3.33 -2.25
N GLN A 651 2.18 -3.28 -1.06
CA GLN A 651 2.80 -2.75 0.14
C GLN A 651 3.92 -3.64 0.71
N GLU A 652 3.85 -4.96 0.52
CA GLU A 652 4.75 -5.94 1.11
C GLU A 652 5.67 -6.58 0.09
N GLN A 653 5.16 -7.22 -0.96
CA GLN A 653 5.98 -7.94 -1.94
C GLN A 653 6.80 -6.98 -2.80
N TRP A 654 6.26 -5.79 -3.08
CA TRP A 654 6.94 -4.77 -3.86
C TRP A 654 7.66 -3.73 -2.99
N PHE A 655 6.92 -2.93 -2.21
CA PHE A 655 7.55 -1.87 -1.40
C PHE A 655 8.46 -2.37 -0.30
N GLY A 656 8.13 -3.49 0.34
CA GLY A 656 8.87 -4.01 1.50
C GLY A 656 10.36 -4.23 1.18
N PRO A 657 10.70 -5.13 0.24
CA PRO A 657 12.09 -5.39 -0.16
C PRO A 657 12.79 -4.16 -0.72
N LEU A 658 12.08 -3.32 -1.49
CA LEU A 658 12.67 -2.10 -2.07
C LEU A 658 12.95 -1.00 -1.03
N SER A 659 12.27 -1.00 0.11
CA SER A 659 12.55 -0.06 1.20
C SER A 659 13.80 -0.48 1.99
N GLU A 660 14.24 -1.75 1.89
CA GLU A 660 15.47 -2.17 2.55
C GLU A 660 16.67 -1.41 1.98
N ARG A 661 17.52 -0.92 2.89
CA ARG A 661 18.72 -0.14 2.56
C ARG A 661 18.40 1.08 1.68
N SER A 662 17.13 1.54 1.67
CA SER A 662 16.63 2.61 0.81
C SER A 662 16.85 2.37 -0.69
N PHE A 663 16.97 1.11 -1.13
CA PHE A 663 17.28 0.77 -2.52
C PHE A 663 16.33 1.44 -3.52
N GLY A 664 15.02 1.33 -3.28
CA GLY A 664 13.99 1.93 -4.12
C GLY A 664 13.90 3.45 -4.00
N ALA A 665 14.38 4.05 -2.91
CA ALA A 665 14.44 5.49 -2.74
C ALA A 665 15.63 6.11 -3.49
N GLU A 666 16.72 5.36 -3.67
CA GLU A 666 17.99 5.86 -4.20
C GLU A 666 18.30 5.38 -5.64
N THR A 667 17.71 4.26 -6.05
CA THR A 667 17.88 3.66 -7.38
C THR A 667 16.61 3.89 -8.22
N PRO A 668 16.70 4.52 -9.40
CA PRO A 668 15.57 4.64 -10.30
C PRO A 668 15.04 3.26 -10.74
N ILE A 669 13.73 3.05 -10.61
CA ILE A 669 13.06 1.78 -10.95
C ILE A 669 12.19 1.93 -12.19
N VAL A 670 12.20 0.88 -13.02
CA VAL A 670 11.30 0.67 -14.15
C VAL A 670 10.84 -0.78 -14.15
N PHE A 671 9.60 -1.03 -14.53
CA PHE A 671 9.13 -2.40 -14.72
C PHE A 671 8.21 -2.53 -15.94
N ALA A 672 8.17 -3.73 -16.51
CA ALA A 672 7.09 -4.18 -17.38
C ALA A 672 5.99 -4.80 -16.50
N ARG A 673 4.73 -4.78 -16.95
CA ARG A 673 3.66 -5.52 -16.26
C ARG A 673 3.62 -6.96 -16.74
N GLY A 674 3.49 -7.89 -15.80
CA GLY A 674 3.20 -9.29 -16.04
C GLY A 674 1.74 -9.67 -15.82
N ASN A 675 1.45 -10.96 -15.92
CA ASN A 675 0.08 -11.47 -15.77
C ASN A 675 -0.42 -11.42 -14.32
N HIS A 676 0.47 -11.41 -13.32
CA HIS A 676 0.09 -11.24 -11.93
C HIS A 676 -0.08 -9.76 -11.54
N ASP A 677 0.72 -8.86 -12.14
CA ASP A 677 0.61 -7.42 -11.92
C ASP A 677 -0.72 -6.86 -12.44
N GLY A 678 -1.14 -7.35 -13.62
CA GLY A 678 -2.33 -6.95 -14.36
C GLY A 678 -2.45 -5.44 -14.64
N GLU A 679 -3.48 -5.00 -15.36
CA GLU A 679 -3.82 -3.56 -15.46
C GLU A 679 -4.69 -3.12 -14.27
N HIS A 680 -4.40 -3.68 -13.10
CA HIS A 680 -5.18 -3.47 -11.91
C HIS A 680 -5.01 -2.06 -11.35
N VAL A 681 -6.03 -1.56 -10.66
CA VAL A 681 -6.05 -0.19 -10.14
C VAL A 681 -4.83 0.14 -9.27
N PHE A 682 -4.36 -0.81 -8.45
CA PHE A 682 -3.19 -0.62 -7.60
C PHE A 682 -1.88 -0.59 -8.39
N SER A 683 -1.78 -1.31 -9.52
CA SER A 683 -0.59 -1.25 -10.38
C SER A 683 -0.31 0.15 -10.94
N TYR A 684 -1.35 0.96 -11.10
CA TYR A 684 -1.26 2.36 -11.50
C TYR A 684 -1.14 3.32 -10.32
N ALA A 685 -1.72 2.98 -9.18
CA ALA A 685 -1.56 3.76 -7.96
C ALA A 685 -0.07 3.74 -7.54
N PHE A 686 0.52 2.55 -7.45
CA PHE A 686 1.88 2.29 -6.97
C PHE A 686 2.99 2.35 -8.03
N SER A 687 2.71 2.98 -9.18
CA SER A 687 3.74 3.22 -10.19
C SER A 687 3.67 4.59 -10.83
N ALA A 688 4.81 5.08 -11.30
CA ALA A 688 4.90 6.29 -12.11
C ALA A 688 5.69 6.02 -13.40
N LEU A 689 5.28 4.97 -14.11
CA LEU A 689 5.88 4.56 -15.38
C LEU A 689 5.58 5.58 -16.51
N PRO A 690 6.50 5.77 -17.47
CA PRO A 690 6.30 6.69 -18.59
C PRO A 690 5.12 6.33 -19.50
N GLY A 691 4.75 7.29 -20.37
CA GLY A 691 3.76 7.06 -21.42
C GLY A 691 2.39 6.73 -20.83
N ASN A 692 1.81 5.61 -21.27
CA ASN A 692 0.55 5.13 -20.73
C ASN A 692 0.76 4.23 -19.49
N GLY A 693 2.00 4.00 -19.08
CA GLY A 693 2.40 3.15 -17.96
C GLY A 693 2.39 1.65 -18.24
N SER A 694 1.92 1.21 -19.40
CA SER A 694 1.78 -0.20 -19.81
C SER A 694 2.80 -0.57 -20.90
N TRP A 695 2.82 0.21 -21.98
CA TRP A 695 3.87 0.16 -22.99
C TRP A 695 4.41 1.55 -23.25
N PHE A 696 5.73 1.68 -23.24
CA PHE A 696 6.41 2.96 -23.35
C PHE A 696 7.87 2.75 -23.74
N ALA A 697 8.54 3.84 -24.09
CA ALA A 697 9.96 3.78 -24.42
C ALA A 697 10.69 5.00 -23.89
N PHE A 698 11.94 4.81 -23.50
CA PHE A 698 12.79 5.84 -22.93
C PHE A 698 14.24 5.65 -23.35
N THR A 699 15.03 6.72 -23.22
CA THR A 699 16.46 6.67 -23.52
C THR A 699 17.24 6.97 -22.25
N TYR A 700 18.11 6.03 -21.88
CA TYR A 700 19.04 6.16 -20.78
C TYR A 700 20.44 5.92 -21.34
N GLY A 701 21.33 6.90 -21.23
CA GLY A 701 22.62 6.87 -21.93
C GLY A 701 22.46 6.59 -23.43
N ARG A 702 23.12 5.54 -23.91
CA ARG A 702 23.14 5.10 -25.32
C ARG A 702 22.07 4.08 -25.70
N VAL A 703 21.25 3.63 -24.74
CA VAL A 703 20.27 2.56 -24.95
C VAL A 703 18.86 3.14 -25.08
N ARG A 704 18.12 2.68 -26.09
CA ARG A 704 16.67 2.83 -26.18
C ARG A 704 16.02 1.60 -25.55
N TYR A 705 15.37 1.78 -24.41
CA TYR A 705 14.56 0.75 -23.79
C TYR A 705 13.12 0.88 -24.29
N ILE A 706 12.54 -0.24 -24.71
CA ILE A 706 11.19 -0.35 -25.24
C ILE A 706 10.45 -1.37 -24.37
N VAL A 707 9.55 -0.91 -23.52
CA VAL A 707 8.76 -1.74 -22.62
C VAL A 707 7.44 -2.09 -23.30
N LEU A 708 7.12 -3.39 -23.35
CA LEU A 708 5.93 -3.95 -23.95
C LEU A 708 5.11 -4.73 -22.94
N ASP A 709 3.81 -4.72 -23.15
CA ASP A 709 2.82 -5.41 -22.35
C ASP A 709 2.36 -6.68 -23.10
N THR A 710 2.67 -7.85 -22.54
CA THR A 710 2.35 -9.16 -23.13
C THR A 710 0.96 -9.66 -22.81
N GLU A 711 0.19 -8.98 -21.96
CA GLU A 711 -1.23 -9.30 -21.79
C GLU A 711 -2.09 -8.60 -22.87
N ALA A 712 -1.47 -7.67 -23.62
CA ALA A 712 -2.06 -6.90 -24.71
C ALA A 712 -1.69 -7.46 -26.10
N ALA A 713 -2.05 -8.71 -26.37
CA ALA A 713 -1.81 -9.34 -27.68
C ALA A 713 -2.47 -8.53 -28.82
N PRO A 714 -1.90 -8.45 -30.04
CA PRO A 714 -2.36 -7.49 -31.05
C PRO A 714 -3.81 -7.61 -31.52
N ALA A 715 -4.41 -8.80 -31.41
CA ALA A 715 -5.84 -8.98 -31.65
C ALA A 715 -6.71 -8.25 -30.60
N ALA A 716 -6.28 -8.27 -29.34
CA ALA A 716 -6.90 -7.51 -28.26
C ALA A 716 -6.51 -6.03 -28.31
N ALA A 717 -5.22 -5.72 -28.54
CA ALA A 717 -4.64 -4.38 -28.42
C ALA A 717 -3.91 -3.92 -29.70
N PRO A 718 -4.61 -3.67 -30.82
CA PRO A 718 -3.98 -3.31 -32.08
C PRO A 718 -3.22 -1.96 -32.02
N ARG A 719 -3.52 -1.12 -31.02
CA ARG A 719 -2.81 0.15 -30.76
C ARG A 719 -1.36 -0.07 -30.35
N GLN A 720 -1.06 -1.06 -29.52
CA GLN A 720 0.30 -1.35 -29.07
C GLN A 720 1.17 -1.83 -30.24
N HIS A 721 0.67 -2.75 -31.06
CA HIS A 721 1.43 -3.24 -32.22
C HIS A 721 1.79 -2.11 -33.20
N ARG A 722 0.82 -1.25 -33.54
CA ARG A 722 1.07 -0.07 -34.39
C ARG A 722 2.03 0.92 -33.73
N TRP A 723 1.95 1.07 -32.40
CA TRP A 723 2.88 1.91 -31.65
C TRP A 723 4.31 1.36 -31.72
N LEU A 724 4.51 0.05 -31.51
CA LEU A 724 5.81 -0.60 -31.59
C LEU A 724 6.49 -0.39 -32.96
N GLN A 725 5.73 -0.56 -34.05
CA GLN A 725 6.24 -0.30 -35.41
C GLN A 725 6.75 1.14 -35.57
N ARG A 726 6.00 2.13 -35.06
CA ARG A 726 6.39 3.54 -35.09
C ARG A 726 7.56 3.83 -34.16
N GLU A 727 7.59 3.22 -32.97
CA GLU A 727 8.64 3.42 -31.98
C GLU A 727 9.98 2.88 -32.48
N LEU A 728 10.01 1.68 -33.05
CA LEU A 728 11.22 1.12 -33.66
C LEU A 728 11.71 1.98 -34.84
N ALA A 729 10.80 2.65 -35.56
CA ALA A 729 11.14 3.58 -36.63
C ALA A 729 11.47 5.01 -36.14
N SER A 730 11.32 5.29 -34.84
CA SER A 730 11.43 6.64 -34.29
C SER A 730 12.86 7.19 -34.39
N PRO A 731 13.05 8.51 -34.49
CA PRO A 731 14.38 9.10 -34.45
C PRO A 731 15.17 8.76 -33.18
N ALA A 732 14.49 8.59 -32.04
CA ALA A 732 15.14 8.20 -30.79
C ALA A 732 15.70 6.76 -30.87
N SER A 733 14.90 5.81 -31.37
CA SER A 733 15.34 4.43 -31.61
C SER A 733 16.44 4.35 -32.64
N LYS A 734 16.35 5.11 -33.74
CA LYS A 734 17.39 5.11 -34.79
C LYS A 734 18.73 5.68 -34.30
N ARG A 735 18.71 6.68 -33.41
CA ARG A 735 19.92 7.29 -32.83
C ARG A 735 20.56 6.48 -31.71
N ALA A 736 19.82 5.60 -31.04
CA ALA A 736 20.38 4.78 -29.98
C ALA A 736 21.38 3.76 -30.54
N THR A 737 22.47 3.54 -29.80
CA THR A 737 23.46 2.51 -30.11
C THR A 737 22.84 1.12 -29.95
N PHE A 738 22.06 0.94 -28.88
CA PHE A 738 21.36 -0.30 -28.59
C PHE A 738 19.85 -0.09 -28.48
N ARG A 739 19.09 -1.10 -28.89
CA ARG A 739 17.64 -1.22 -28.69
C ARG A 739 17.38 -2.46 -27.86
N VAL A 740 16.91 -2.25 -26.64
CA VAL A 740 16.57 -3.30 -25.67
C VAL A 740 15.06 -3.33 -25.49
N VAL A 741 14.44 -4.46 -25.78
CA VAL A 741 13.02 -4.69 -25.50
C VAL A 741 12.89 -5.35 -24.13
N VAL A 742 11.97 -4.85 -23.32
CA VAL A 742 11.59 -5.42 -22.02
C VAL A 742 10.13 -5.82 -22.11
N LEU A 743 9.83 -7.07 -21.81
CA LEU A 743 8.47 -7.61 -21.86
C LEU A 743 8.33 -8.67 -20.78
N HIS A 744 7.13 -9.08 -20.41
CA HIS A 744 6.99 -10.10 -19.38
C HIS A 744 7.07 -11.52 -19.96
N LYS A 745 6.14 -11.91 -20.84
CA LYS A 745 6.07 -13.29 -21.36
C LYS A 745 7.00 -13.53 -22.57
N PRO A 746 8.02 -14.41 -22.47
CA PRO A 746 9.05 -14.55 -23.49
C PRO A 746 8.52 -15.20 -24.79
N PRO A 747 9.08 -14.85 -25.96
CA PRO A 747 8.79 -15.55 -27.20
C PRO A 747 9.23 -17.03 -27.18
N TYR A 748 10.36 -17.32 -26.55
CA TYR A 748 10.97 -18.65 -26.48
C TYR A 748 11.19 -19.04 -25.01
N SER A 749 10.70 -20.21 -24.59
CA SER A 749 10.98 -20.79 -23.26
C SER A 749 11.10 -22.31 -23.38
N ASN A 750 11.99 -22.90 -22.60
CA ASN A 750 12.08 -24.34 -22.37
C ASN A 750 11.65 -24.75 -20.95
N LEU A 751 11.29 -23.79 -20.10
CA LEU A 751 10.96 -24.02 -18.69
C LEU A 751 9.49 -23.69 -18.43
N TRP A 752 8.75 -24.65 -17.85
CA TRP A 752 7.36 -24.49 -17.40
C TRP A 752 6.84 -25.75 -16.70
N ASP A 753 6.15 -25.61 -15.57
CA ASP A 753 5.54 -26.74 -14.85
C ASP A 753 4.30 -27.36 -15.51
N ARG A 754 3.87 -26.84 -16.67
CA ARG A 754 2.90 -27.53 -17.55
C ARG A 754 3.61 -28.10 -18.78
N PRO A 755 3.43 -29.40 -19.09
CA PRO A 755 3.95 -29.94 -20.33
C PRO A 755 3.34 -29.16 -21.50
N VAL A 756 4.15 -28.82 -22.51
CA VAL A 756 3.76 -28.16 -23.78
C VAL A 756 3.83 -26.60 -23.82
N TYR A 757 4.44 -25.91 -22.85
CA TYR A 757 4.74 -24.48 -23.02
C TYR A 757 6.12 -24.23 -23.66
N ASP A 758 6.18 -23.58 -24.83
CA ASP A 758 7.43 -23.27 -25.54
C ASP A 758 7.74 -21.76 -25.65
N GLY A 759 7.07 -20.93 -24.84
CA GLY A 759 7.04 -19.48 -24.99
C GLY A 759 5.78 -18.97 -25.71
N GLN A 760 5.62 -17.64 -25.80
CA GLN A 760 4.45 -17.02 -26.40
C GLN A 760 4.52 -17.03 -27.93
N SER A 761 3.75 -17.92 -28.54
CA SER A 761 3.69 -18.09 -29.99
C SER A 761 3.29 -16.81 -30.74
N TRP A 762 2.35 -16.02 -30.21
CA TRP A 762 1.92 -14.79 -30.87
C TRP A 762 3.01 -13.70 -30.84
N VAL A 763 3.82 -13.63 -29.76
CA VAL A 763 4.98 -12.72 -29.69
C VAL A 763 5.99 -13.13 -30.75
N ARG A 764 6.29 -14.44 -30.86
CA ARG A 764 7.16 -14.99 -31.91
C ARG A 764 6.67 -14.66 -33.31
N GLN A 765 5.38 -14.82 -33.57
CA GLN A 765 4.86 -14.65 -34.93
C GLN A 765 4.74 -13.19 -35.35
N GLN A 766 4.48 -12.27 -34.40
CA GLN A 766 4.06 -10.91 -34.73
C GLN A 766 5.09 -9.83 -34.36
N TRP A 767 5.91 -10.04 -33.34
CA TRP A 767 6.87 -9.04 -32.87
C TRP A 767 8.33 -9.41 -33.14
N VAL A 768 8.69 -10.69 -33.07
CA VAL A 768 10.06 -11.12 -33.39
C VAL A 768 10.50 -10.70 -34.81
N PRO A 769 9.68 -10.83 -35.87
CA PRO A 769 10.06 -10.32 -37.19
C PRO A 769 10.34 -8.80 -37.21
N LEU A 770 9.62 -8.03 -36.39
CA LEU A 770 9.88 -6.59 -36.24
C LEU A 770 11.19 -6.34 -35.49
N PHE A 771 11.47 -7.12 -34.46
CA PHE A 771 12.72 -7.02 -33.68
C PHE A 771 13.93 -7.27 -34.56
N GLU A 772 13.90 -8.35 -35.35
CA GLU A 772 14.95 -8.73 -36.29
C GLU A 772 15.13 -7.67 -37.39
N GLN A 773 14.03 -7.25 -38.03
CA GLN A 773 14.09 -6.28 -39.14
C GLN A 773 14.54 -4.88 -38.69
N LYS A 774 14.19 -4.47 -37.46
CA LYS A 774 14.47 -3.11 -36.95
C LYS A 774 15.72 -3.04 -36.07
N GLY A 775 16.51 -4.10 -36.02
CA GLY A 775 17.80 -4.13 -35.33
C GLY A 775 17.66 -3.96 -33.81
N VAL A 776 16.74 -4.71 -33.20
CA VAL A 776 16.71 -4.94 -31.75
C VAL A 776 17.85 -5.87 -31.39
N ASP A 777 18.63 -5.49 -30.38
CA ASP A 777 19.84 -6.22 -29.99
C ASP A 777 19.52 -7.27 -28.91
N LEU A 778 18.61 -6.93 -28.00
CA LEU A 778 18.30 -7.71 -26.82
C LEU A 778 16.82 -7.64 -26.47
N VAL A 779 16.24 -8.77 -26.09
CA VAL A 779 14.92 -8.89 -25.47
C VAL A 779 15.08 -9.52 -24.08
N VAL A 780 14.60 -8.86 -23.03
CA VAL A 780 14.65 -9.36 -21.65
C VAL A 780 13.24 -9.60 -21.13
N ALA A 781 13.02 -10.79 -20.57
CA ALA A 781 11.73 -11.29 -20.15
C ALA A 781 11.74 -11.95 -18.75
N GLY A 782 10.56 -12.21 -18.22
CA GLY A 782 10.32 -12.99 -17.00
C GLY A 782 9.44 -14.22 -17.30
N HIS A 783 8.38 -14.39 -16.51
CA HIS A 783 7.28 -15.35 -16.64
C HIS A 783 7.66 -16.81 -16.36
N ALA A 784 8.67 -17.34 -17.05
CA ALA A 784 9.19 -18.67 -16.76
C ALA A 784 10.19 -18.56 -15.61
N HIS A 785 9.93 -19.28 -14.52
CA HIS A 785 10.60 -19.09 -13.25
C HIS A 785 11.98 -19.76 -13.21
N GLY A 786 12.95 -19.14 -13.89
CA GLY A 786 14.34 -19.58 -14.01
C GLY A 786 15.13 -18.71 -14.98
N TYR A 787 16.40 -19.05 -15.18
CA TYR A 787 17.31 -18.34 -16.10
C TYR A 787 17.37 -19.04 -17.45
N GLN A 788 17.22 -18.28 -18.55
CA GLN A 788 17.38 -18.81 -19.91
C GLN A 788 18.05 -17.78 -20.83
N ARG A 789 18.92 -18.24 -21.75
CA ARG A 789 19.50 -17.42 -22.81
C ARG A 789 19.42 -18.13 -24.15
N PHE A 790 18.94 -17.40 -25.14
CA PHE A 790 18.72 -17.85 -26.52
C PHE A 790 19.18 -16.79 -27.51
N GLU A 791 19.57 -17.19 -28.72
CA GLU A 791 19.92 -16.28 -29.81
C GLU A 791 19.20 -16.72 -31.09
N ASN A 792 18.51 -15.80 -31.76
CA ASN A 792 17.90 -16.04 -33.08
C ASN A 792 18.13 -14.85 -34.00
N ASP A 793 18.61 -15.12 -35.21
CA ASP A 793 18.92 -14.11 -36.23
C ASP A 793 19.68 -12.89 -35.70
N GLY A 794 20.57 -13.11 -34.73
CA GLY A 794 21.39 -12.08 -34.07
C GLY A 794 20.70 -11.24 -33.00
N VAL A 795 19.46 -11.55 -32.61
CA VAL A 795 18.79 -10.98 -31.41
C VAL A 795 19.09 -11.92 -30.24
N THR A 796 19.57 -11.37 -29.12
CA THR A 796 19.67 -12.13 -27.87
C THR A 796 18.34 -12.08 -27.12
N TYR A 797 17.88 -13.21 -26.59
CA TYR A 797 16.69 -13.31 -25.73
C TYR A 797 17.09 -13.85 -24.37
N LEU A 798 16.66 -13.18 -23.31
CA LEU A 798 16.91 -13.55 -21.93
C LEU A 798 15.60 -13.74 -21.18
N VAL A 799 15.54 -14.78 -20.35
CA VAL A 799 14.55 -14.92 -19.28
C VAL A 799 15.29 -14.79 -17.95
N VAL A 800 14.83 -13.88 -17.11
CA VAL A 800 15.41 -13.59 -15.78
C VAL A 800 14.40 -13.77 -14.63
N GLY A 801 13.54 -14.79 -14.73
CA GLY A 801 12.43 -15.04 -13.81
C GLY A 801 12.81 -15.72 -12.49
N GLY A 802 13.99 -15.41 -11.96
CA GLY A 802 14.49 -16.04 -10.72
C GLY A 802 14.26 -15.23 -9.45
N GLY A 803 13.41 -14.20 -9.48
CA GLY A 803 13.35 -13.17 -8.45
C GLY A 803 12.74 -13.59 -7.12
N GLY A 804 11.94 -14.66 -7.09
CA GLY A 804 11.36 -15.17 -5.87
C GLY A 804 10.20 -16.14 -6.03
N GLY A 805 9.42 -16.02 -7.12
CA GLY A 805 8.33 -16.94 -7.43
C GLY A 805 8.81 -18.40 -7.50
N THR A 806 7.91 -19.34 -7.22
CA THR A 806 8.22 -20.77 -7.17
C THR A 806 8.89 -21.23 -8.47
N LEU A 807 10.12 -21.74 -8.38
CA LEU A 807 10.87 -22.16 -9.56
C LEU A 807 10.14 -23.24 -10.35
N ASP A 808 10.10 -23.06 -11.67
CA ASP A 808 9.67 -24.11 -12.57
C ASP A 808 10.72 -25.22 -12.61
N THR A 809 10.25 -26.47 -12.67
CA THR A 809 11.11 -27.67 -12.57
C THR A 809 11.04 -28.55 -13.81
N VAL A 810 10.03 -28.34 -14.67
CA VAL A 810 9.80 -29.17 -15.86
C VAL A 810 10.31 -28.49 -17.12
N LYS A 811 11.00 -29.26 -17.97
CA LYS A 811 11.36 -28.84 -19.32
C LYS A 811 10.15 -29.00 -20.25
N SER A 812 9.63 -27.90 -20.78
CA SER A 812 8.35 -27.82 -21.48
C SER A 812 8.45 -27.53 -22.99
N GLY A 813 9.65 -27.21 -23.50
CA GLY A 813 9.92 -26.87 -24.90
C GLY A 813 11.28 -27.41 -25.40
N ASN A 814 11.52 -27.30 -26.71
CA ASN A 814 12.69 -27.88 -27.39
C ASN A 814 13.50 -26.85 -28.22
N TRP A 815 13.77 -25.67 -27.65
CA TRP A 815 14.68 -24.69 -28.25
C TRP A 815 16.14 -25.01 -27.88
N ALA A 816 17.07 -24.70 -28.80
CA ALA A 816 18.51 -24.81 -28.55
C ALA A 816 19.00 -23.62 -27.70
N MET A 817 18.80 -23.69 -26.38
CA MET A 817 19.22 -22.63 -25.46
C MET A 817 20.75 -22.59 -25.33
N ALA A 818 21.33 -21.40 -25.38
CA ALA A 818 22.76 -21.19 -25.11
C ALA A 818 23.08 -21.40 -23.63
N LYS A 819 22.14 -21.07 -22.73
CA LYS A 819 22.23 -21.33 -21.29
C LYS A 819 20.83 -21.47 -20.68
N PHE A 820 20.72 -22.28 -19.63
CA PHE A 820 19.47 -22.56 -18.92
C PHE A 820 19.77 -23.00 -17.48
N ALA A 821 18.99 -22.53 -16.50
CA ALA A 821 19.02 -22.99 -15.11
C ALA A 821 17.72 -22.69 -14.35
N GLY A 822 17.13 -23.69 -13.67
CA GLY A 822 15.98 -23.51 -12.76
C GLY A 822 16.43 -23.13 -11.36
N VAL A 823 16.91 -21.91 -11.17
CA VAL A 823 17.45 -21.39 -9.91
C VAL A 823 17.04 -19.93 -9.69
N HIS A 824 16.95 -19.52 -8.43
CA HIS A 824 16.83 -18.11 -8.08
C HIS A 824 18.12 -17.37 -8.42
N HIS A 825 18.00 -16.24 -9.09
CA HIS A 825 19.13 -15.52 -9.67
C HIS A 825 18.80 -14.04 -9.88
N TYR A 826 19.83 -13.27 -10.16
CA TYR A 826 19.75 -11.88 -10.59
C TYR A 826 20.81 -11.60 -11.65
N ALA A 827 20.65 -10.50 -12.39
CA ALA A 827 21.60 -10.13 -13.42
C ALA A 827 22.05 -8.67 -13.32
N ILE A 828 23.31 -8.44 -13.67
CA ILE A 828 23.94 -7.13 -13.76
C ILE A 828 24.37 -6.92 -15.21
N MET A 829 24.00 -5.79 -15.79
CA MET A 829 24.42 -5.36 -17.11
C MET A 829 25.21 -4.05 -17.02
N ASP A 830 26.49 -4.09 -17.36
CA ASP A 830 27.31 -2.91 -17.56
C ASP A 830 27.23 -2.46 -19.02
N VAL A 831 26.82 -1.22 -19.24
CA VAL A 831 26.80 -0.58 -20.56
C VAL A 831 28.11 0.17 -20.75
N VAL A 832 29.01 -0.38 -21.56
CA VAL A 832 30.37 0.14 -21.74
C VAL A 832 30.67 0.28 -23.21
N GLY A 833 30.84 1.52 -23.70
CA GLY A 833 31.12 1.77 -25.12
C GLY A 833 30.05 1.16 -26.06
N ASP A 834 30.45 0.22 -26.90
CA ASP A 834 29.60 -0.55 -27.81
C ASP A 834 29.37 -1.99 -27.32
N GLU A 835 29.41 -2.22 -26.01
CA GLU A 835 29.12 -3.51 -25.38
C GLU A 835 28.07 -3.40 -24.27
N LEU A 836 27.14 -4.35 -24.23
CA LEU A 836 26.36 -4.67 -23.04
C LEU A 836 26.98 -5.92 -22.40
N ARG A 837 27.67 -5.74 -21.28
CA ARG A 837 28.37 -6.83 -20.58
C ARG A 837 27.48 -7.36 -19.46
N TRP A 838 27.12 -8.63 -19.55
CA TRP A 838 26.22 -9.29 -18.61
C TRP A 838 26.98 -10.20 -17.65
N ASP A 839 26.65 -10.10 -16.37
CA ASP A 839 27.05 -10.99 -15.28
C ASP A 839 25.78 -11.47 -14.58
N VAL A 840 25.47 -12.76 -14.69
CA VAL A 840 24.29 -13.40 -14.09
C VAL A 840 24.77 -14.25 -12.93
N ARG A 841 24.12 -14.11 -11.78
CA ARG A 841 24.52 -14.75 -10.52
C ARG A 841 23.35 -15.43 -9.85
N ASN A 842 23.64 -16.53 -9.18
CA ASN A 842 22.68 -17.15 -8.27
C ASN A 842 22.36 -16.21 -7.10
N GLU A 843 21.27 -16.47 -6.39
CA GLU A 843 20.86 -15.72 -5.19
C GLU A 843 21.99 -15.57 -4.15
N ASP A 844 22.84 -16.59 -3.99
CA ASP A 844 23.97 -16.55 -3.07
C ASP A 844 25.15 -15.66 -3.55
N GLY A 845 25.11 -15.19 -4.79
CA GLY A 845 26.11 -14.35 -5.44
C GLY A 845 27.15 -15.12 -6.27
N SER A 846 27.06 -16.45 -6.34
CA SER A 846 27.93 -17.28 -7.15
C SER A 846 27.67 -17.10 -8.66
N PRO A 847 28.70 -17.18 -9.54
CA PRO A 847 28.52 -16.98 -10.98
C PRO A 847 27.62 -18.04 -11.63
N LEU A 848 26.69 -17.61 -12.50
CA LEU A 848 25.79 -18.48 -13.25
C LEU A 848 26.05 -18.44 -14.76
N ASP A 849 26.18 -17.23 -15.34
CA ASP A 849 26.50 -17.00 -16.74
C ASP A 849 27.17 -15.63 -16.95
N SER A 850 27.94 -15.47 -18.03
CA SER A 850 28.46 -14.18 -18.46
C SER A 850 28.62 -14.13 -19.97
N PHE A 851 28.20 -13.02 -20.58
CA PHE A 851 28.22 -12.84 -22.03
C PHE A 851 28.22 -11.35 -22.40
N VAL A 852 28.46 -11.06 -23.67
CA VAL A 852 28.49 -9.69 -24.21
C VAL A 852 27.55 -9.58 -25.40
N VAL A 853 26.69 -8.57 -25.41
CA VAL A 853 25.88 -8.19 -26.58
C VAL A 853 26.51 -6.96 -27.24
N ARG A 854 26.69 -7.03 -28.57
CA ARG A 854 27.21 -5.94 -29.41
C ARG A 854 26.12 -5.41 -30.34
N PRO A 855 26.14 -4.12 -30.72
CA PRO A 855 25.05 -3.51 -31.47
C PRO A 855 24.98 -4.08 -32.89
N ARG A 856 23.79 -4.53 -33.29
CA ARG A 856 23.49 -5.00 -34.64
C ARG A 856 23.61 -3.91 -35.69
N ALA A 857 23.29 -2.66 -35.32
CA ALA A 857 23.38 -1.51 -36.22
C ALA A 857 24.82 -1.26 -36.72
N ALA A 858 25.85 -1.66 -35.96
CA ALA A 858 27.25 -1.55 -36.38
C ALA A 858 27.64 -2.57 -37.46
N ARG A 859 26.93 -3.70 -37.59
CA ARG A 859 27.20 -4.73 -38.62
C ARG A 859 26.77 -4.33 -40.03
N ALA A 860 25.90 -3.32 -40.18
CA ALA A 860 25.41 -2.88 -41.49
C ALA A 860 26.40 -1.99 -42.27
N VAL A 861 27.46 -1.49 -41.63
CA VAL A 861 28.43 -0.58 -42.26
C VAL A 861 29.60 -1.34 -42.92
N THR A 862 29.78 -2.63 -42.64
CA THR A 862 30.94 -3.41 -43.09
C THR A 862 30.67 -4.39 -44.24
N SER A 863 29.46 -4.45 -44.80
CA SER A 863 29.17 -5.36 -45.94
C SER A 863 29.09 -4.68 -47.31
N ALA A 864 29.56 -3.43 -47.43
CA ALA A 864 29.90 -2.83 -48.71
C ALA A 864 31.42 -2.89 -48.88
N ALA A 865 31.91 -4.02 -49.38
CA ALA A 865 33.25 -4.16 -49.96
C ALA A 865 33.11 -4.27 -51.50
N PRO A 866 34.13 -3.87 -52.26
CA PRO A 866 34.06 -2.94 -53.39
C PRO A 866 33.24 -3.36 -54.60
#